data_AF-A0AAD9JLM0-F1
#
_entry.id   AF-A0AAD9JLM0-F1
#
_cell.length_a   1.000
_cell.length_b   1.000
_cell.length_c   1.000
_cell.angle_alpha   90.00
_cell.angle_beta   90.00
_cell.angle_gamma   90.00
#
_symmetry.space_group_name_H-M   'P 1'
#
loop_
_entity.id
_entity.type
_entity.pdbx_description
1 polymer ?
#
loop_
_entity_poly.entity_id
_entity_poly.type
_entity_poly.pdbx_seq_one_letter_code
_entity_poly.pdbx_strand_id
1 'polypeptide(L)'
;MEYLEQELGNLHLEGASGLVPSDSKTGSLWDNDNTAQVPKLFDIEQAVKQGDQSMLEELVASAEPSQQSFWLFRRAPLGIELCEKALKAHPSFVTLRDDNLQTLLHQAAKSCDLDICQLLVGRGVELDARDIGENTPLLVAVSENGKSHDRLPFALDMIKYLTAAGASVNAINVTHFTPFLEAVLNNNIVMMQLLVDLGANLWHTNQCDSTALMLSCYSKDEKCFEYIMNLDDCTQDFINKRNEYGVTALHVAVCSRSLMKTRMLLENGADVDMNGYLEWVDVVDAVFPMVIDYKLASINSVLWYAYQVESIDILQCLAKFGCNVNGMTRDGIAMLHQCAIDGNLDWARSLLSLGANPNLLTKSSPLTTPLSLATSEGHLDMVNLLLNSGSNVNMPIEGRSAIFSAFNSPKIMRLLIEHGADVTGSDVQGISALACAVKCGCYEAAKILLLYGADVNICLPSTRMWMGEPSLLFVEVKRCHPDPSMLKLLLEYGADVNSINAKGQTALMCLVRQKNVCHELVSTLLQFRADISRRDDSGKNVFFINVHTHEALPIAVLLLDAGACVNCMDNKGNTPLVFAVGNHSICDVFALLKVNCDLKLQKAFRQAVLSEQYNTSIMLYLAGCDINEVNLWIKENGTAKYRVPVTNHKLMEFVKDITSHPPVLKLLCRQAVRVHIASKGCSTSLSQLPVPKVIQQYLDLADLEPFLS
;
A
#
# COMPACT_ATOMS: atom_id res chain seq x y z
N MET A 1 -20.11 0.85 -31.13
CA MET A 1 -20.58 2.25 -31.22
C MET A 1 -21.94 2.43 -30.54
N GLU A 2 -22.95 1.59 -30.77
CA GLU A 2 -24.19 1.63 -29.95
C GLU A 2 -24.08 1.03 -28.53
N TYR A 3 -22.95 0.43 -28.15
CA TYR A 3 -22.70 -0.07 -26.78
C TYR A 3 -21.89 0.90 -25.90
N LEU A 4 -21.39 2.02 -26.45
CA LEU A 4 -20.60 3.02 -25.69
C LEU A 4 -21.42 4.24 -25.25
N GLU A 5 -22.65 4.41 -25.76
CA GLU A 5 -23.51 5.54 -25.37
C GLU A 5 -24.36 5.26 -24.12
N GLN A 6 -24.44 4.01 -23.63
CA GLN A 6 -25.26 3.65 -22.48
C GLN A 6 -24.54 3.68 -21.11
N GLU A 7 -23.20 3.68 -21.05
CA GLU A 7 -22.48 3.67 -19.76
C GLU A 7 -21.93 5.04 -19.32
N LEU A 8 -21.92 6.06 -20.18
CA LEU A 8 -21.48 7.42 -19.78
C LEU A 8 -22.59 8.25 -19.10
N GLY A 9 -23.76 7.65 -18.86
CA GLY A 9 -24.94 8.32 -18.29
C GLY A 9 -24.97 8.46 -16.77
N ASN A 10 -24.03 7.88 -16.02
CA ASN A 10 -24.07 7.95 -14.55
C ASN A 10 -22.66 7.88 -13.95
N LEU A 11 -22.05 9.04 -13.68
CA LEU A 11 -21.12 9.25 -12.56
C LEU A 11 -20.93 10.76 -12.36
N HIS A 12 -21.68 11.32 -11.40
CA HIS A 12 -21.35 12.55 -10.71
C HIS A 12 -20.26 12.27 -9.67
N LEU A 13 -19.25 13.13 -9.60
CA LEU A 13 -18.44 13.54 -8.43
C LEU A 13 -17.57 14.71 -8.92
N GLU A 14 -18.02 15.96 -8.78
CA GLU A 14 -17.76 16.87 -7.65
C GLU A 14 -16.27 16.96 -7.24
N GLY A 15 -15.67 18.15 -7.47
CA GLY A 15 -14.71 18.73 -6.53
C GLY A 15 -13.26 18.89 -6.98
N ALA A 16 -12.97 19.79 -7.91
CA ALA A 16 -11.75 20.61 -7.91
C ALA A 16 -11.94 21.88 -8.77
N SER A 17 -12.80 22.77 -8.29
CA SER A 17 -12.94 24.13 -8.77
C SER A 17 -11.83 25.01 -8.17
N GLY A 18 -11.01 25.61 -9.00
CA GLY A 18 -9.98 26.55 -8.58
C GLY A 18 -9.30 27.24 -9.75
N LEU A 19 -9.87 28.37 -10.17
CA LEU A 19 -9.28 29.42 -11.03
C LEU A 19 -9.28 29.19 -12.55
N VAL A 20 -10.48 29.02 -13.11
CA VAL A 20 -10.86 29.74 -14.33
C VAL A 20 -12.14 30.51 -14.00
N PRO A 21 -12.15 31.85 -13.99
CA PRO A 21 -13.40 32.58 -13.94
C PRO A 21 -14.04 32.53 -15.33
N SER A 22 -14.81 31.48 -15.59
CA SER A 22 -15.89 31.49 -16.57
C SER A 22 -17.13 32.07 -15.88
N ASP A 23 -17.27 33.39 -15.94
CA ASP A 23 -18.54 34.10 -16.16
C ASP A 23 -18.39 35.57 -15.74
N SER A 24 -18.14 36.43 -16.72
CA SER A 24 -18.74 37.76 -16.71
C SER A 24 -18.73 38.32 -18.12
N LYS A 25 -19.91 38.38 -18.72
CA LYS A 25 -20.37 39.48 -19.59
C LYS A 25 -19.28 40.49 -19.99
N THR A 26 -18.61 40.26 -21.11
CA THR A 26 -18.35 41.33 -22.06
C THR A 26 -19.41 41.14 -23.14
N GLY A 27 -20.63 41.65 -23.01
CA GLY A 27 -20.80 43.08 -22.79
C GLY A 27 -20.07 43.77 -23.91
N SER A 28 -20.77 44.00 -25.01
CA SER A 28 -20.39 44.90 -26.10
C SER A 28 -19.34 45.93 -25.65
N LEU A 29 -18.11 45.76 -26.13
CA LEU A 29 -17.07 46.79 -26.07
C LEU A 29 -16.84 47.41 -27.46
N TRP A 30 -17.78 47.21 -28.38
CA TRP A 30 -17.77 47.82 -29.72
C TRP A 30 -19.10 48.50 -30.09
N ASP A 31 -20.09 48.55 -29.20
CA ASP A 31 -21.16 49.55 -29.28
C ASP A 31 -20.74 50.73 -28.39
N ASN A 32 -19.96 51.65 -28.95
CA ASN A 32 -20.13 53.07 -28.69
C ASN A 32 -19.38 53.89 -29.74
N ASP A 33 -20.18 54.39 -30.66
CA ASP A 33 -20.18 55.70 -31.28
C ASP A 33 -18.97 56.17 -32.12
N ASN A 34 -19.30 56.37 -33.41
CA ASN A 34 -18.83 57.45 -34.26
C ASN A 34 -17.32 57.52 -34.52
N THR A 35 -16.82 56.65 -35.39
CA THR A 35 -15.88 57.03 -36.45
C THR A 35 -16.13 56.15 -37.69
N ALA A 36 -15.75 56.64 -38.86
CA ALA A 36 -16.29 56.28 -40.17
C ALA A 36 -16.19 54.79 -40.58
N GLN A 37 -17.17 54.34 -41.39
CA GLN A 37 -17.19 53.17 -42.27
C GLN A 37 -16.02 52.17 -42.14
N VAL A 38 -16.10 51.22 -41.19
CA VAL A 38 -15.28 50.01 -41.20
C VAL A 38 -16.21 48.81 -41.49
N PRO A 39 -15.88 47.94 -42.45
CA PRO A 39 -16.73 46.80 -42.77
C PRO A 39 -16.84 45.81 -41.62
N LYS A 40 -18.03 45.27 -41.35
CA LYS A 40 -18.21 44.27 -40.29
C LYS A 40 -17.50 42.98 -40.69
N LEU A 41 -16.85 42.30 -39.74
CA LEU A 41 -16.16 41.02 -39.93
C LEU A 41 -17.00 39.97 -40.70
N PHE A 42 -18.33 40.03 -40.52
CA PHE A 42 -19.31 39.19 -41.20
C PHE A 42 -19.37 39.40 -42.73
N ASP A 43 -19.25 40.65 -43.19
CA ASP A 43 -19.30 41.00 -44.62
C ASP A 43 -18.06 40.47 -45.36
N ILE A 44 -16.91 40.44 -44.69
CA ILE A 44 -15.66 39.88 -45.18
C ILE A 44 -15.77 38.36 -45.31
N GLU A 45 -16.27 37.67 -44.28
CA GLU A 45 -16.47 36.21 -44.33
C GLU A 45 -17.42 35.77 -45.43
N GLN A 46 -18.46 36.56 -45.69
CA GLN A 46 -19.44 36.29 -46.73
C GLN A 46 -18.85 36.53 -48.13
N ALA A 47 -18.12 37.63 -48.34
CA ALA A 47 -17.42 37.93 -49.59
C ALA A 47 -16.37 36.86 -49.95
N VAL A 48 -15.60 36.39 -48.95
CA VAL A 48 -14.65 35.29 -49.12
C VAL A 48 -15.33 33.99 -49.51
N LYS A 49 -16.42 33.61 -48.83
CA LYS A 49 -17.17 32.39 -49.14
C LYS A 49 -17.81 32.42 -50.53
N GLN A 50 -18.13 33.61 -51.03
CA GLN A 50 -18.75 33.82 -52.34
C GLN A 50 -17.72 34.04 -53.47
N GLY A 51 -16.44 34.23 -53.14
CA GLY A 51 -15.39 34.56 -54.12
C GLY A 51 -15.58 35.94 -54.76
N ASP A 52 -16.25 36.87 -54.09
CA ASP A 52 -16.56 38.20 -54.63
C ASP A 52 -15.33 39.12 -54.55
N GLN A 53 -14.53 39.07 -55.62
CA GLN A 53 -13.29 39.83 -55.76
C GLN A 53 -13.53 41.34 -55.76
N SER A 54 -14.65 41.82 -56.30
CA SER A 54 -14.96 43.26 -56.35
C SER A 54 -15.27 43.80 -54.97
N MET A 55 -16.03 43.04 -54.17
CA MET A 55 -16.34 43.39 -52.79
C MET A 55 -15.07 43.37 -51.92
N LEU A 56 -14.21 42.35 -52.07
CA LEU A 56 -12.92 42.30 -51.36
C LEU A 56 -12.00 43.49 -51.72
N GLU A 57 -11.98 43.95 -52.98
CA GLU A 57 -11.22 45.14 -53.39
C GLU A 57 -11.73 46.44 -52.74
N GLU A 58 -13.04 46.62 -52.66
CA GLU A 58 -13.66 47.80 -52.04
C GLU A 58 -13.44 47.82 -50.51
N LEU A 59 -13.53 46.65 -49.88
CA LEU A 59 -13.25 46.46 -48.46
C LEU A 59 -11.80 46.75 -48.10
N VAL A 60 -10.85 46.35 -48.96
CA VAL A 60 -9.42 46.64 -48.79
C VAL A 60 -9.08 48.12 -49.01
N ALA A 61 -9.74 48.77 -49.98
CA ALA A 61 -9.51 50.18 -50.28
C ALA A 61 -10.08 51.16 -49.23
N SER A 62 -11.08 50.71 -48.46
CA SER A 62 -11.74 51.48 -47.40
C SER A 62 -11.23 51.14 -45.99
N ALA A 63 -10.46 50.06 -45.84
CA ALA A 63 -10.01 49.57 -44.55
C ALA A 63 -8.87 50.40 -43.95
N GLU A 64 -9.10 51.00 -42.78
CA GLU A 64 -8.01 51.57 -41.99
C GLU A 64 -7.05 50.47 -41.49
N PRO A 65 -5.74 50.74 -41.39
CA PRO A 65 -4.75 49.85 -40.75
C PRO A 65 -5.12 49.57 -39.30
N SER A 66 -5.75 48.43 -39.05
CA SER A 66 -6.30 48.03 -37.76
C SER A 66 -6.26 46.50 -37.63
N GLN A 67 -6.42 45.97 -36.41
CA GLN A 67 -6.50 44.52 -36.22
C GLN A 67 -7.66 43.88 -37.01
N GLN A 68 -8.75 44.62 -37.26
CA GLN A 68 -9.88 44.15 -38.05
C GLN A 68 -9.54 44.01 -39.55
N SER A 69 -8.65 44.85 -40.08
CA SER A 69 -8.18 44.72 -41.46
C SER A 69 -7.12 43.62 -41.65
N PHE A 70 -6.46 43.18 -40.58
CA PHE A 70 -5.65 41.95 -40.62
C PHE A 70 -6.50 40.69 -40.91
N TRP A 71 -7.75 40.65 -40.43
CA TRP A 71 -8.67 39.53 -40.68
C TRP A 71 -9.02 39.34 -42.16
N LEU A 72 -8.99 40.41 -42.98
CA LEU A 72 -9.13 40.32 -44.44
C LEU A 72 -8.06 39.37 -45.02
N PHE A 73 -6.85 39.41 -44.48
CA PHE A 73 -5.73 38.58 -44.93
C PHE A 73 -5.70 37.18 -44.32
N ARG A 74 -6.43 36.93 -43.23
CA ARG A 74 -6.43 35.65 -42.51
C ARG A 74 -7.35 34.59 -43.11
N ARG A 75 -8.51 34.99 -43.67
CA ARG A 75 -9.54 34.05 -44.14
C ARG A 75 -9.77 34.05 -45.64
N ALA A 76 -9.42 35.13 -46.33
CA ALA A 76 -9.48 35.14 -47.78
C ALA A 76 -8.31 34.31 -48.33
N PRO A 77 -8.53 33.34 -49.24
CA PRO A 77 -7.48 32.91 -50.14
C PRO A 77 -7.19 34.09 -51.05
N LEU A 78 -6.43 35.07 -50.56
CA LEU A 78 -6.11 36.25 -51.34
C LEU A 78 -5.20 35.81 -52.46
N GLY A 79 -5.66 35.99 -53.70
CA GLY A 79 -4.75 36.02 -54.83
C GLY A 79 -3.72 37.13 -54.62
N ILE A 80 -2.50 36.89 -55.09
CA ILE A 80 -1.37 37.84 -54.99
C ILE A 80 -1.77 39.28 -55.39
N GLU A 81 -2.66 39.43 -56.37
CA GLU A 81 -3.17 40.70 -56.88
C GLU A 81 -3.91 41.55 -55.83
N LEU A 82 -4.71 40.91 -54.96
CA LEU A 82 -5.42 41.62 -53.88
C LEU A 82 -4.45 42.08 -52.81
N CYS A 83 -3.47 41.23 -52.45
CA CYS A 83 -2.38 41.61 -51.54
C CYS A 83 -1.56 42.76 -52.11
N GLU A 84 -1.22 42.75 -53.40
CA GLU A 84 -0.51 43.84 -54.07
C GLU A 84 -1.25 45.17 -53.98
N LYS A 85 -2.55 45.16 -54.32
CA LYS A 85 -3.40 46.36 -54.26
C LYS A 85 -3.52 46.87 -52.82
N ALA A 86 -3.72 45.99 -51.85
CA ALA A 86 -3.83 46.33 -50.44
C ALA A 86 -2.58 47.02 -49.91
N LEU A 87 -1.40 46.42 -50.13
CA LEU A 87 -0.13 46.98 -49.68
C LEU A 87 0.26 48.25 -50.44
N LYS A 88 -0.26 48.47 -51.65
CA LYS A 88 -0.07 49.71 -52.41
C LYS A 88 -0.92 50.85 -51.85
N ALA A 89 -2.16 50.56 -51.45
CA ALA A 89 -3.04 51.53 -50.80
C ALA A 89 -2.56 51.90 -49.39
N HIS A 90 -2.14 50.90 -48.61
CA HIS A 90 -1.68 51.07 -47.23
C HIS A 90 -0.39 50.29 -46.96
N PRO A 91 0.80 50.90 -47.15
CA PRO A 91 2.08 50.25 -46.89
C PRO A 91 2.28 49.78 -45.44
N SER A 92 1.58 50.38 -44.48
CA SER A 92 1.62 50.00 -43.05
C SER A 92 1.01 48.64 -42.75
N PHE A 93 0.27 48.02 -43.69
CA PHE A 93 -0.26 46.68 -43.51
C PHE A 93 0.83 45.61 -43.29
N VAL A 94 2.04 45.85 -43.81
CA VAL A 94 3.18 44.94 -43.64
C VAL A 94 3.56 44.72 -42.17
N THR A 95 3.31 45.70 -41.30
CA THR A 95 3.65 45.63 -39.86
C THR A 95 2.48 45.22 -38.97
N LEU A 96 1.30 44.96 -39.53
CA LEU A 96 0.15 44.54 -38.73
C LEU A 96 0.38 43.17 -38.08
N ARG A 97 -0.21 43.01 -36.90
CA ARG A 97 -0.18 41.80 -36.10
C ARG A 97 -1.60 41.42 -35.67
N ASP A 98 -1.92 40.13 -35.67
CA ASP A 98 -3.18 39.63 -35.10
C ASP A 98 -3.13 39.51 -33.57
N ASP A 99 -4.19 38.93 -33.00
CA ASP A 99 -4.33 38.67 -31.57
C ASP A 99 -3.27 37.70 -31.01
N ASN A 100 -2.66 36.88 -31.88
CA ASN A 100 -1.55 35.98 -31.55
C ASN A 100 -0.19 36.60 -31.88
N LEU A 101 -0.13 37.90 -32.16
CA LEU A 101 1.06 38.63 -32.59
C LEU A 101 1.65 38.17 -33.93
N GLN A 102 0.91 37.39 -34.73
CA GLN A 102 1.35 36.89 -36.03
C GLN A 102 1.27 38.01 -37.09
N THR A 103 2.33 38.12 -37.89
CA THR A 103 2.38 39.03 -39.05
C THR A 103 1.81 38.35 -40.31
N LEU A 104 1.57 39.13 -41.37
CA LEU A 104 1.18 38.59 -42.68
C LEU A 104 2.20 37.56 -43.21
N LEU A 105 3.47 37.72 -42.85
CA LEU A 105 4.53 36.78 -43.22
C LEU A 105 4.38 35.43 -42.50
N HIS A 106 3.94 35.41 -41.24
CA HIS A 106 3.64 34.15 -40.53
C HIS A 106 2.52 33.38 -41.22
N GLN A 107 1.48 34.09 -41.67
CA GLN A 107 0.36 33.47 -42.35
C GLN A 107 0.77 32.90 -43.72
N ALA A 108 1.55 33.66 -44.52
CA ALA A 108 2.10 33.18 -45.78
C ALA A 108 3.02 31.96 -45.60
N ALA A 109 3.84 31.97 -44.54
CA ALA A 109 4.68 30.82 -44.18
C ALA A 109 3.86 29.60 -43.75
N LYS A 110 2.78 29.82 -42.97
CA LYS A 110 1.85 28.76 -42.54
C LYS A 110 1.11 28.12 -43.72
N SER A 111 0.67 28.91 -44.70
CA SER A 111 0.00 28.41 -45.90
C SER A 111 0.95 27.90 -46.99
N CYS A 112 2.26 28.17 -46.87
CA CYS A 112 3.27 27.94 -47.90
C CYS A 112 3.05 28.73 -49.21
N ASP A 113 2.43 29.91 -49.14
CA ASP A 113 2.19 30.78 -50.30
C ASP A 113 3.44 31.60 -50.63
N LEU A 114 4.33 31.02 -51.45
CA LEU A 114 5.61 31.61 -51.82
C LEU A 114 5.46 32.98 -52.51
N ASP A 115 4.44 33.12 -53.36
CA ASP A 115 4.14 34.36 -54.09
C ASP A 115 3.85 35.54 -53.14
N ILE A 116 3.02 35.30 -52.12
CA ILE A 116 2.68 36.30 -51.09
C ILE A 116 3.92 36.59 -50.23
N CYS A 117 4.70 35.56 -49.90
CA CYS A 117 5.95 35.73 -49.16
C CYS A 117 6.93 36.63 -49.92
N GLN A 118 7.18 36.36 -51.21
CA GLN A 118 8.08 37.15 -52.05
C GLN A 118 7.68 38.62 -52.10
N LEU A 119 6.39 38.87 -52.26
CA LEU A 119 5.82 40.20 -52.24
C LEU A 119 6.02 40.92 -50.90
N LEU A 120 5.79 40.26 -49.77
CA LEU A 120 5.98 40.85 -48.44
C LEU A 120 7.46 41.16 -48.16
N VAL A 121 8.36 40.23 -48.52
CA VAL A 121 9.82 40.43 -48.39
C VAL A 121 10.29 41.60 -49.26
N GLY A 122 9.81 41.71 -50.50
CA GLY A 122 10.12 42.84 -51.39
C GLY A 122 9.64 44.20 -50.88
N ARG A 123 8.74 44.24 -49.88
CA ARG A 123 8.26 45.45 -49.20
C ARG A 123 8.96 45.74 -47.88
N GLY A 124 9.99 44.96 -47.51
CA GLY A 124 10.81 45.20 -46.32
C GLY A 124 10.14 44.79 -45.01
N VAL A 125 9.35 43.71 -45.02
CA VAL A 125 8.79 43.12 -43.79
C VAL A 125 9.91 42.63 -42.85
N GLU A 126 9.65 42.68 -41.55
CA GLU A 126 10.51 42.06 -40.54
C GLU A 126 10.47 40.53 -40.69
N LEU A 127 11.59 39.94 -41.14
CA LEU A 127 11.70 38.51 -41.44
C LEU A 127 11.62 37.62 -40.20
N ASP A 128 12.22 38.06 -39.10
CA ASP A 128 12.29 37.34 -37.82
C ASP A 128 11.30 37.90 -36.78
N ALA A 129 10.18 38.47 -37.25
CA ALA A 129 9.10 38.89 -36.38
C ALA A 129 8.64 37.70 -35.52
N ARG A 130 8.41 37.93 -34.23
CA ARG A 130 8.00 36.87 -33.28
C ARG A 130 6.51 36.90 -33.00
N ASP A 131 5.85 35.75 -33.07
CA ASP A 131 4.47 35.58 -32.60
C ASP A 131 4.39 35.36 -31.07
N ILE A 132 3.21 35.05 -30.54
CA ILE A 132 2.99 34.82 -29.10
C ILE A 132 3.80 33.65 -28.54
N GLY A 133 4.12 32.65 -29.37
CA GLY A 133 4.99 31.54 -29.01
C GLY A 133 6.46 31.84 -29.25
N GLU A 134 6.81 33.08 -29.59
CA GLU A 134 8.11 33.51 -30.09
C GLU A 134 8.54 32.80 -31.39
N ASN A 135 7.61 32.22 -32.14
CA ASN A 135 7.95 31.60 -33.41
C ASN A 135 8.23 32.68 -34.46
N THR A 136 9.27 32.47 -35.28
CA THR A 136 9.48 33.25 -36.51
C THR A 136 8.68 32.65 -37.66
N PRO A 137 8.42 33.40 -38.76
CA PRO A 137 7.79 32.86 -39.95
C PRO A 137 8.48 31.60 -40.49
N LEU A 138 9.82 31.56 -40.46
CA LEU A 138 10.58 30.36 -40.85
C LEU A 138 10.27 29.18 -39.93
N LEU A 139 10.20 29.40 -38.61
CA LEU A 139 9.84 28.34 -37.66
C LEU A 139 8.40 27.86 -37.84
N VAL A 140 7.46 28.77 -38.12
CA VAL A 140 6.06 28.43 -38.46
C VAL A 140 5.97 27.59 -39.73
N ALA A 141 6.77 27.91 -40.76
CA ALA A 141 6.82 27.09 -41.98
C ALA A 141 7.22 25.64 -41.69
N VAL A 142 8.18 25.44 -40.76
CA VAL A 142 8.67 24.11 -40.36
C VAL A 142 7.68 23.39 -39.44
N SER A 143 7.14 24.06 -38.43
CA SER A 143 6.26 23.44 -37.42
C SER A 143 4.92 23.00 -38.00
N GLU A 144 4.28 23.86 -38.80
CA GLU A 144 2.93 23.62 -39.33
C GLU A 144 2.91 22.65 -40.51
N ASN A 145 3.99 22.63 -41.30
CA ASN A 145 4.06 21.84 -42.53
C ASN A 145 4.98 20.62 -42.43
N GLY A 146 5.70 20.44 -41.30
CA GLY A 146 6.63 19.33 -41.11
C GLY A 146 6.00 17.95 -41.15
N LYS A 147 4.72 17.82 -40.77
CA LYS A 147 3.97 16.54 -40.78
C LYS A 147 3.15 16.30 -42.05
N SER A 148 3.01 17.31 -42.92
CA SER A 148 2.16 17.22 -44.12
C SER A 148 2.98 16.78 -45.33
N HIS A 149 2.68 15.61 -45.88
CA HIS A 149 3.35 15.13 -47.10
C HIS A 149 2.99 15.98 -48.34
N ASP A 150 1.76 16.44 -48.45
CA ASP A 150 1.28 17.19 -49.62
C ASP A 150 1.88 18.60 -49.72
N ARG A 151 2.14 19.23 -48.56
CA ARG A 151 2.69 20.59 -48.49
C ARG A 151 4.21 20.63 -48.43
N LEU A 152 4.86 19.47 -48.30
CA LEU A 152 6.31 19.39 -48.10
C LEU A 152 7.10 20.12 -49.20
N PRO A 153 6.83 19.97 -50.51
CA PRO A 153 7.59 20.69 -51.54
C PRO A 153 7.51 22.21 -51.40
N PHE A 154 6.30 22.73 -51.16
CA PHE A 154 6.04 24.16 -50.99
C PHE A 154 6.70 24.71 -49.72
N ALA A 155 6.69 23.93 -48.63
CA ALA A 155 7.36 24.28 -47.40
C ALA A 155 8.89 24.36 -47.58
N LEU A 156 9.49 23.42 -48.33
CA LEU A 156 10.92 23.45 -48.62
C LEU A 156 11.32 24.69 -49.43
N ASP A 157 10.51 25.06 -50.43
CA ASP A 157 10.76 26.26 -51.24
C ASP A 157 10.58 27.55 -50.42
N MET A 158 9.58 27.58 -49.54
CA MET A 158 9.38 28.66 -48.56
C MET A 158 10.60 28.83 -47.64
N ILE A 159 11.11 27.74 -47.05
CA ILE A 159 12.27 27.76 -46.15
C ILE A 159 13.52 28.26 -46.88
N LYS A 160 13.78 27.77 -48.10
CA LYS A 160 14.90 28.23 -48.94
C LYS A 160 14.81 29.72 -49.21
N TYR A 161 13.63 30.21 -49.59
CA TYR A 161 13.43 31.62 -49.92
C TYR A 161 13.59 32.53 -48.70
N LEU A 162 12.95 32.21 -47.58
CA LEU A 162 13.05 33.00 -46.34
C LEU A 162 14.51 33.06 -45.85
N THR A 163 15.23 31.94 -45.90
CA THR A 163 16.65 31.90 -45.51
C THR A 163 17.52 32.72 -46.46
N ALA A 164 17.30 32.61 -47.77
CA ALA A 164 18.02 33.41 -48.77
C ALA A 164 17.73 34.92 -48.63
N ALA A 165 16.54 35.29 -48.14
CA ALA A 165 16.17 36.66 -47.81
C ALA A 165 16.84 37.18 -46.51
N GLY A 166 17.44 36.29 -45.71
CA GLY A 166 18.15 36.63 -44.48
C GLY A 166 17.42 36.29 -43.18
N ALA A 167 16.34 35.47 -43.22
CA ALA A 167 15.70 34.97 -42.01
C ALA A 167 16.64 34.04 -41.23
N SER A 168 16.57 34.09 -39.90
CA SER A 168 17.44 33.29 -39.04
C SER A 168 17.02 31.82 -38.99
N VAL A 169 17.86 30.94 -39.55
CA VAL A 169 17.70 29.46 -39.49
C VAL A 169 17.80 28.93 -38.06
N ASN A 170 18.41 29.70 -37.15
CA ASN A 170 18.66 29.32 -35.76
C ASN A 170 17.83 30.13 -34.77
N ALA A 171 16.72 30.74 -35.23
CA ALA A 171 15.75 31.37 -34.35
C ALA A 171 15.18 30.34 -33.35
N ILE A 172 14.84 30.80 -32.15
CA ILE A 172 14.29 29.97 -31.09
C ILE A 172 12.90 30.48 -30.70
N ASN A 173 12.00 29.57 -30.37
CA ASN A 173 10.70 29.91 -29.79
C ASN A 173 10.75 29.93 -28.25
N VAL A 174 9.57 30.06 -27.62
CA VAL A 174 9.41 30.14 -26.16
C VAL A 174 9.94 28.89 -25.43
N THR A 175 9.90 27.72 -26.05
CA THR A 175 10.45 26.46 -25.51
C THR A 175 11.88 26.18 -25.97
N HIS A 176 12.53 27.18 -26.56
CA HIS A 176 13.86 27.14 -27.15
C HIS A 176 14.03 26.10 -28.27
N PHE A 177 12.95 25.78 -29.01
CA PHE A 177 13.05 24.97 -30.21
C PHE A 177 13.57 25.81 -31.38
N THR A 178 14.58 25.27 -32.06
CA THR A 178 15.03 25.76 -33.37
C THR A 178 14.24 25.09 -34.48
N PRO A 179 14.24 25.65 -35.71
CA PRO A 179 13.71 24.99 -36.90
C PRO A 179 14.20 23.55 -37.06
N PHE A 180 15.48 23.29 -36.72
CA PHE A 180 16.03 21.95 -36.77
C PHE A 180 15.42 21.01 -35.72
N LEU A 181 15.31 21.43 -34.46
CA LEU A 181 14.68 20.61 -33.41
C LEU A 181 13.21 20.31 -33.73
N GLU A 182 12.50 21.26 -34.33
CA GLU A 182 11.11 21.08 -34.76
C GLU A 182 11.00 20.08 -35.92
N ALA A 183 11.90 20.14 -36.91
CA ALA A 183 11.96 19.16 -37.98
C ALA A 183 12.24 17.73 -37.47
N VAL A 184 13.08 17.60 -36.44
CA VAL A 184 13.36 16.32 -35.75
C VAL A 184 12.12 15.80 -35.03
N LEU A 185 11.41 16.66 -34.28
CA LEU A 185 10.18 16.29 -33.58
C LEU A 185 9.08 15.84 -34.57
N ASN A 186 9.00 16.50 -35.72
CA ASN A 186 8.09 16.16 -36.81
C ASN A 186 8.51 14.91 -37.60
N ASN A 187 9.69 14.34 -37.29
CA ASN A 187 10.26 13.18 -37.97
C ASN A 187 10.36 13.36 -39.49
N ASN A 188 10.81 14.55 -39.93
CA ASN A 188 10.93 14.89 -41.35
C ASN A 188 12.39 15.03 -41.79
N ILE A 189 12.95 13.92 -42.29
CA ILE A 189 14.36 13.86 -42.72
C ILE A 189 14.70 14.84 -43.84
N VAL A 190 13.76 15.12 -44.75
CA VAL A 190 14.00 16.03 -45.89
C VAL A 190 14.15 17.47 -45.41
N MET A 191 13.32 17.89 -44.45
CA MET A 191 13.48 19.20 -43.81
C MET A 191 14.76 19.28 -42.98
N MET A 192 15.11 18.21 -42.26
CA MET A 192 16.36 18.16 -41.51
C MET A 192 17.58 18.33 -42.43
N GLN A 193 17.62 17.61 -43.54
CA GLN A 193 18.69 17.73 -44.56
C GLN A 193 18.80 19.15 -45.09
N LEU A 194 17.68 19.74 -45.50
CA LEU A 194 17.66 21.12 -45.99
C LEU A 194 18.17 22.12 -44.93
N LEU A 195 17.75 21.98 -43.67
CA LEU A 195 18.18 22.88 -42.61
C LEU A 195 19.67 22.74 -42.28
N VAL A 196 20.22 21.53 -42.37
CA VAL A 196 21.67 21.28 -42.25
C VAL A 196 22.42 21.99 -43.39
N ASP A 197 21.95 21.86 -44.64
CA ASP A 197 22.54 22.54 -45.81
C ASP A 197 22.51 24.07 -45.67
N LEU A 198 21.51 24.59 -44.95
CA LEU A 198 21.33 26.02 -44.67
C LEU A 198 22.09 26.51 -43.43
N GLY A 199 22.86 25.64 -42.76
CA GLY A 199 23.71 26.03 -41.61
C GLY A 199 22.98 26.05 -40.26
N ALA A 200 21.99 25.18 -40.07
CA ALA A 200 21.34 25.01 -38.77
C ALA A 200 22.31 24.52 -37.68
N ASN A 201 22.15 25.02 -36.46
CA ASN A 201 22.91 24.63 -35.29
C ASN A 201 22.35 23.31 -34.71
N LEU A 202 23.06 22.22 -34.98
CA LEU A 202 22.69 20.86 -34.55
C LEU A 202 22.84 20.65 -33.03
N TRP A 203 23.67 21.47 -32.37
CA TRP A 203 24.03 21.33 -30.95
C TRP A 203 23.13 22.12 -30.01
N HIS A 204 22.20 22.90 -30.56
CA HIS A 204 21.26 23.65 -29.75
C HIS A 204 20.36 22.70 -28.97
N THR A 205 20.02 23.10 -27.75
CA THR A 205 19.14 22.35 -26.86
C THR A 205 17.89 23.16 -26.57
N ASN A 206 16.77 22.47 -26.39
CA ASN A 206 15.53 23.13 -25.98
C ASN A 206 15.61 23.62 -24.52
N GLN A 207 14.51 24.17 -24.01
CA GLN A 207 14.44 24.73 -22.66
C GLN A 207 14.80 23.71 -21.56
N CYS A 208 14.61 22.42 -21.84
CA CYS A 208 14.92 21.32 -20.93
C CYS A 208 16.33 20.75 -21.12
N ASP A 209 17.20 21.44 -21.85
CA ASP A 209 18.51 20.95 -22.29
C ASP A 209 18.49 19.66 -23.14
N SER A 210 17.34 19.36 -23.78
CA SER A 210 17.22 18.17 -24.63
C SER A 210 17.83 18.39 -26.01
N THR A 211 18.67 17.47 -26.45
CA THR A 211 19.33 17.51 -27.76
C THR A 211 18.43 16.95 -28.87
N ALA A 212 18.76 17.28 -30.13
CA ALA A 212 18.12 16.67 -31.29
C ALA A 212 18.17 15.13 -31.26
N LEU A 213 19.28 14.56 -30.77
CA LEU A 213 19.42 13.11 -30.63
C LEU A 213 18.41 12.52 -29.65
N MET A 214 18.21 13.14 -28.48
CA MET A 214 17.20 12.72 -27.50
C MET A 214 15.78 12.77 -28.10
N LEU A 215 15.44 13.86 -28.80
CA LEU A 215 14.12 14.02 -29.43
C LEU A 215 13.88 12.95 -30.50
N SER A 216 14.90 12.64 -31.32
CA SER A 216 14.81 11.60 -32.35
C SER A 216 14.63 10.18 -31.78
N CYS A 217 14.97 9.96 -30.51
CA CYS A 217 14.76 8.66 -29.86
C CYS A 217 13.27 8.41 -29.53
N TYR A 218 12.44 9.45 -29.48
CA TYR A 218 11.01 9.34 -29.19
C TYR A 218 10.18 8.88 -30.40
N SER A 219 10.60 9.24 -31.60
CA SER A 219 9.87 8.82 -32.80
C SER A 219 9.96 7.30 -32.99
N LYS A 220 8.90 6.68 -33.52
CA LYS A 220 8.93 5.26 -33.90
C LYS A 220 9.81 5.01 -35.11
N ASP A 221 9.91 6.00 -36.00
CA ASP A 221 10.76 5.93 -37.17
C ASP A 221 12.23 6.09 -36.77
N GLU A 222 13.08 5.30 -37.41
CA GLU A 222 14.49 5.21 -37.11
C GLU A 222 15.32 6.12 -38.03
N LYS A 223 14.75 6.56 -39.17
CA LYS A 223 15.48 7.33 -40.20
C LYS A 223 16.05 8.65 -39.69
N CYS A 224 15.27 9.42 -38.93
CA CYS A 224 15.75 10.70 -38.38
C CYS A 224 16.85 10.48 -37.35
N PHE A 225 16.73 9.43 -36.54
CA PHE A 225 17.76 9.04 -35.58
C PHE A 225 19.05 8.59 -36.30
N GLU A 226 18.93 7.71 -37.30
CA GLU A 226 20.06 7.24 -38.12
C GLU A 226 20.76 8.40 -38.83
N TYR A 227 19.99 9.35 -39.38
CA TYR A 227 20.55 10.53 -40.02
C TYR A 227 21.41 11.33 -39.05
N ILE A 228 20.90 11.65 -37.84
CA ILE A 228 21.65 12.40 -36.82
C ILE A 228 22.91 11.63 -36.39
N MET A 229 22.81 10.31 -36.20
CA MET A 229 23.95 9.48 -35.81
C MET A 229 25.05 9.42 -36.89
N ASN A 230 24.69 9.58 -38.16
CA ASN A 230 25.63 9.54 -39.29
C ASN A 230 26.22 10.92 -39.65
N LEU A 231 25.87 12.00 -38.93
CA LEU A 231 26.50 13.30 -39.13
C LEU A 231 27.93 13.27 -38.58
N ASP A 232 28.90 13.80 -39.35
CA ASP A 232 30.34 13.74 -39.05
C ASP A 232 30.72 14.29 -37.66
N ASP A 233 29.90 15.18 -37.12
CA ASP A 233 30.14 15.85 -35.84
C ASP A 233 29.51 15.12 -34.63
N CYS A 234 28.90 13.94 -34.79
CA CYS A 234 28.28 13.20 -33.69
C CYS A 234 29.34 12.66 -32.70
N THR A 235 29.76 13.52 -31.77
CA THR A 235 30.79 13.21 -30.76
C THR A 235 30.23 12.41 -29.59
N GLN A 236 31.12 11.72 -28.86
CA GLN A 236 30.76 11.01 -27.62
C GLN A 236 30.15 11.94 -26.57
N ASP A 237 30.63 13.18 -26.48
CA ASP A 237 30.08 14.20 -25.57
C ASP A 237 28.63 14.54 -25.89
N PHE A 238 28.25 14.52 -27.17
CA PHE A 238 26.88 14.75 -27.59
C PHE A 238 25.97 13.57 -27.29
N ILE A 239 26.43 12.34 -27.56
CA ILE A 239 25.68 11.10 -27.26
C ILE A 239 25.38 11.00 -25.76
N ASN A 240 26.37 11.34 -24.93
CA ASN A 240 26.28 11.29 -23.47
C ASN A 240 25.83 12.60 -22.83
N LYS A 241 25.43 13.60 -23.62
CA LYS A 241 24.90 14.85 -23.09
C LYS A 241 23.67 14.55 -22.23
N ARG A 242 23.59 15.20 -21.08
CA ARG A 242 22.46 15.13 -20.16
C ARG A 242 21.57 16.35 -20.34
N ASN A 243 20.27 16.13 -20.28
CA ASN A 243 19.29 17.20 -20.18
C ASN A 243 19.15 17.68 -18.72
N GLU A 244 18.25 18.62 -18.45
CA GLU A 244 18.06 19.20 -17.10
C GLU A 244 17.70 18.15 -16.03
N TYR A 245 17.12 17.02 -16.46
CA TYR A 245 16.71 15.89 -15.61
C TYR A 245 17.80 14.82 -15.47
N GLY A 246 18.93 14.97 -16.15
CA GLY A 246 19.99 13.97 -16.21
C GLY A 246 19.73 12.82 -17.20
N VAL A 247 18.71 12.93 -18.04
CA VAL A 247 18.35 11.91 -19.04
C VAL A 247 19.27 12.06 -20.26
N THR A 248 19.74 10.92 -20.79
CA THR A 248 20.52 10.84 -22.04
C THR A 248 19.69 10.25 -23.18
N ALA A 249 20.20 10.31 -24.41
CA ALA A 249 19.56 9.66 -25.56
C ALA A 249 19.34 8.14 -25.33
N LEU A 250 20.26 7.48 -24.62
CA LEU A 250 20.17 6.05 -24.31
C LEU A 250 18.96 5.72 -23.42
N HIS A 251 18.69 6.55 -22.41
CA HIS A 251 17.50 6.39 -21.58
C HIS A 251 16.21 6.48 -22.41
N VAL A 252 16.11 7.49 -23.28
CA VAL A 252 14.93 7.69 -24.13
C VAL A 252 14.75 6.53 -25.12
N ALA A 253 15.84 6.03 -25.71
CA ALA A 253 15.82 4.89 -26.63
C ALA A 253 15.31 3.60 -25.97
N VAL A 254 15.70 3.37 -24.71
CA VAL A 254 15.20 2.22 -23.94
C VAL A 254 13.73 2.39 -23.55
N CYS A 255 13.33 3.58 -23.10
CA CYS A 255 11.93 3.91 -22.82
C CYS A 255 11.03 3.74 -24.07
N SER A 256 11.53 4.12 -25.25
CA SER A 256 10.80 3.95 -26.51
C SER A 256 10.79 2.50 -27.04
N ARG A 257 11.41 1.57 -26.31
CA ARG A 257 11.48 0.13 -26.62
C ARG A 257 12.20 -0.19 -27.93
N SER A 258 13.06 0.71 -28.41
CA SER A 258 13.82 0.49 -29.65
C SER A 258 15.16 -0.17 -29.35
N LEU A 259 15.24 -1.47 -29.63
CA LEU A 259 16.49 -2.23 -29.54
C LEU A 259 17.55 -1.70 -30.53
N MET A 260 17.12 -1.26 -31.72
CA MET A 260 18.01 -0.70 -32.75
C MET A 260 18.69 0.58 -32.25
N LYS A 261 17.91 1.57 -31.79
CA LYS A 261 18.44 2.84 -31.26
C LYS A 261 19.33 2.60 -30.05
N THR A 262 18.90 1.72 -29.14
CA THR A 262 19.70 1.33 -27.96
C THR A 262 21.04 0.74 -28.37
N ARG A 263 21.05 -0.22 -29.30
CA ARG A 263 22.28 -0.85 -29.82
C ARG A 263 23.19 0.17 -30.48
N MET A 264 22.66 0.99 -31.38
CA MET A 264 23.45 1.99 -32.10
C MET A 264 24.10 3.00 -31.16
N LEU A 265 23.37 3.48 -30.15
CA LEU A 265 23.93 4.40 -29.16
C LEU A 265 25.10 3.74 -28.39
N LEU A 266 24.92 2.51 -27.93
CA LEU A 266 25.96 1.76 -27.21
C LEU A 266 27.18 1.47 -28.08
N GLU A 267 26.97 1.08 -29.35
CA GLU A 267 28.05 0.86 -30.33
C GLU A 267 28.86 2.12 -30.60
N ASN A 268 28.25 3.30 -30.48
CA ASN A 268 28.89 4.61 -30.65
C ASN A 268 29.39 5.24 -29.33
N GLY A 269 29.45 4.47 -28.24
CA GLY A 269 30.06 4.89 -26.98
C GLY A 269 29.13 5.60 -26.00
N ALA A 270 27.81 5.33 -26.06
CA ALA A 270 26.91 5.72 -24.98
C ALA A 270 27.28 5.03 -23.66
N ASP A 271 27.36 5.80 -22.58
CA ASP A 271 27.63 5.30 -21.24
C ASP A 271 26.39 4.60 -20.68
N VAL A 272 26.53 3.30 -20.45
CA VAL A 272 25.45 2.40 -20.04
C VAL A 272 25.05 2.55 -18.57
N ASP A 273 25.99 2.99 -17.72
CA ASP A 273 25.78 3.14 -16.27
C ASP A 273 25.57 4.60 -15.86
N MET A 274 25.29 5.46 -16.85
CA MET A 274 25.07 6.88 -16.61
C MET A 274 23.75 7.08 -15.86
N ASN A 275 23.82 7.39 -14.56
CA ASN A 275 22.62 7.66 -13.76
C ASN A 275 22.11 9.09 -13.96
N GLY A 276 20.79 9.25 -14.17
CA GLY A 276 20.11 10.56 -14.12
C GLY A 276 20.04 11.15 -12.69
N TYR A 277 19.73 12.45 -12.58
CA TYR A 277 19.87 13.22 -11.32
C TYR A 277 18.68 13.14 -10.37
N LEU A 278 17.50 12.74 -10.82
CA LEU A 278 16.26 12.96 -10.06
C LEU A 278 16.23 12.23 -8.70
N GLU A 279 16.27 13.02 -7.63
CA GLU A 279 15.38 12.83 -6.48
C GLU A 279 14.05 13.47 -6.89
N TRP A 280 12.95 12.72 -6.75
CA TRP A 280 11.55 13.17 -6.88
C TRP A 280 11.31 14.60 -7.39
N VAL A 281 10.80 14.74 -8.62
CA VAL A 281 10.10 15.95 -9.03
C VAL A 281 8.87 15.53 -9.84
N ASP A 282 7.74 16.14 -9.50
CA ASP A 282 6.46 16.14 -10.21
C ASP A 282 6.63 16.62 -11.66
N VAL A 283 7.22 15.81 -12.54
CA VAL A 283 7.22 16.06 -13.99
C VAL A 283 6.06 15.29 -14.61
N VAL A 284 4.85 15.56 -14.13
CA VAL A 284 3.63 15.06 -14.76
C VAL A 284 3.20 15.96 -15.93
N ASP A 285 3.61 17.23 -15.97
CA ASP A 285 2.89 18.19 -16.83
C ASP A 285 3.66 18.98 -17.90
N ALA A 286 4.98 18.81 -18.12
CA ALA A 286 5.68 19.72 -19.06
C ALA A 286 6.20 19.12 -20.38
N VAL A 287 6.73 17.89 -20.45
CA VAL A 287 7.36 17.43 -21.73
C VAL A 287 7.12 15.96 -22.10
N PHE A 288 6.74 15.05 -21.19
CA PHE A 288 6.61 13.63 -21.55
C PHE A 288 5.48 12.89 -20.79
N PRO A 289 4.23 12.89 -21.31
CA PRO A 289 3.10 12.16 -20.73
C PRO A 289 3.27 10.62 -20.70
N MET A 290 4.34 10.09 -21.31
CA MET A 290 4.62 8.65 -21.41
C MET A 290 5.69 8.15 -20.44
N VAL A 291 6.37 9.03 -19.69
CA VAL A 291 7.37 8.62 -18.70
C VAL A 291 6.64 8.33 -17.38
N ILE A 292 5.92 7.20 -17.40
CA ILE A 292 5.66 6.28 -16.30
C ILE A 292 5.41 6.95 -14.94
N ASP A 293 4.13 7.08 -14.61
CA ASP A 293 3.64 7.11 -13.24
C ASP A 293 4.06 5.78 -12.57
N TYR A 294 5.05 5.77 -11.66
CA TYR A 294 5.26 4.81 -10.55
C TYR A 294 6.63 4.99 -9.84
N LYS A 295 6.57 5.33 -8.54
CA LYS A 295 7.37 4.92 -7.36
C LYS A 295 8.87 4.52 -7.39
N LEU A 296 9.63 4.56 -8.47
CA LEU A 296 11.09 4.32 -8.44
C LEU A 296 11.85 5.66 -8.38
N ALA A 297 11.72 6.32 -7.24
CA ALA A 297 12.29 7.62 -6.89
C ALA A 297 13.84 7.66 -6.79
N SER A 298 14.53 6.54 -6.99
CA SER A 298 15.83 6.36 -6.38
C SER A 298 16.95 5.84 -7.28
N ILE A 299 16.78 5.75 -8.61
CA ILE A 299 17.87 5.87 -9.60
C ILE A 299 17.31 5.76 -11.01
N ASN A 300 17.65 6.74 -11.84
CA ASN A 300 17.37 6.73 -13.27
C ASN A 300 18.49 6.00 -14.01
N SER A 301 18.52 4.67 -13.89
CA SER A 301 19.47 3.81 -14.62
C SER A 301 18.74 3.15 -15.78
N VAL A 302 19.40 3.11 -16.93
CA VAL A 302 18.89 2.50 -18.17
C VAL A 302 18.43 1.06 -17.96
N LEU A 303 19.09 0.33 -17.05
CA LEU A 303 18.71 -1.03 -16.67
C LEU A 303 17.27 -1.07 -16.10
N TRP A 304 16.93 -0.15 -15.21
CA TRP A 304 15.60 -0.08 -14.58
C TRP A 304 14.51 0.32 -15.56
N TYR A 305 14.81 1.18 -16.54
CA TYR A 305 13.87 1.42 -17.64
C TYR A 305 13.65 0.16 -18.48
N ALA A 306 14.71 -0.61 -18.75
CA ALA A 306 14.58 -1.88 -19.47
C ALA A 306 13.62 -2.84 -18.73
N TYR A 307 13.70 -2.87 -17.39
CA TYR A 307 12.79 -3.64 -16.54
C TYR A 307 11.34 -3.16 -16.65
N GLN A 308 11.10 -1.85 -16.59
CA GLN A 308 9.77 -1.26 -16.71
C GLN A 308 9.11 -1.50 -18.07
N VAL A 309 9.91 -1.53 -19.14
CA VAL A 309 9.41 -1.87 -20.48
C VAL A 309 9.33 -3.38 -20.72
N GLU A 310 9.74 -4.19 -19.75
CA GLU A 310 9.76 -5.65 -19.76
C GLU A 310 10.55 -6.26 -20.94
N SER A 311 11.59 -5.55 -21.42
CA SER A 311 12.39 -6.01 -22.57
C SER A 311 13.69 -6.72 -22.16
N ILE A 312 13.68 -8.05 -22.25
CA ILE A 312 14.87 -8.90 -22.02
C ILE A 312 15.94 -8.67 -23.11
N ASP A 313 15.53 -8.40 -24.35
CA ASP A 313 16.47 -8.14 -25.45
C ASP A 313 17.30 -6.87 -25.19
N ILE A 314 16.66 -5.82 -24.65
CA ILE A 314 17.36 -4.61 -24.23
C ILE A 314 18.28 -4.90 -23.05
N LEU A 315 17.83 -5.66 -22.04
CA LEU A 315 18.69 -6.11 -20.94
C LEU A 315 19.96 -6.82 -21.44
N GLN A 316 19.81 -7.79 -22.35
CA GLN A 316 20.94 -8.52 -22.93
C GLN A 316 21.87 -7.60 -23.72
N CYS A 317 21.30 -6.64 -24.45
CA CYS A 317 22.08 -5.62 -25.15
C CYS A 317 22.89 -4.76 -24.17
N LEU A 318 22.25 -4.18 -23.15
CA LEU A 318 22.91 -3.37 -22.12
C LEU A 318 24.04 -4.15 -21.43
N ALA A 319 23.78 -5.40 -21.04
CA ALA A 319 24.77 -6.25 -20.39
C ALA A 319 25.96 -6.58 -21.31
N LYS A 320 25.75 -6.77 -22.62
CA LYS A 320 26.83 -6.95 -23.59
C LYS A 320 27.80 -5.76 -23.63
N PHE A 321 27.29 -4.55 -23.38
CA PHE A 321 28.09 -3.31 -23.34
C PHE A 321 28.56 -2.94 -21.92
N GLY A 322 28.54 -3.90 -20.98
CA GLY A 322 29.15 -3.74 -19.66
C GLY A 322 28.24 -3.14 -18.58
N CYS A 323 26.91 -3.12 -18.78
CA CYS A 323 25.97 -2.65 -17.76
C CYS A 323 26.18 -3.39 -16.43
N ASN A 324 26.23 -2.63 -15.34
CA ASN A 324 26.31 -3.19 -14.01
C ASN A 324 24.94 -3.77 -13.56
N VAL A 325 24.73 -5.06 -13.82
CA VAL A 325 23.51 -5.80 -13.38
C VAL A 325 23.33 -5.86 -11.86
N ASN A 326 24.40 -5.58 -11.10
CA ASN A 326 24.38 -5.51 -9.63
C ASN A 326 24.23 -4.07 -9.11
N GLY A 327 23.97 -3.10 -10.00
CA GLY A 327 23.68 -1.72 -9.65
C GLY A 327 22.50 -1.64 -8.69
N MET A 328 22.64 -0.83 -7.65
CA MET A 328 21.63 -0.63 -6.61
C MET A 328 21.03 0.76 -6.72
N THR A 329 19.74 0.89 -6.39
CA THR A 329 19.08 2.18 -6.15
C THR A 329 19.66 2.90 -4.91
N ARG A 330 19.26 4.16 -4.65
CA ARG A 330 19.65 4.89 -3.43
C ARG A 330 19.19 4.16 -2.16
N ASP A 331 18.06 3.47 -2.24
CA ASP A 331 17.54 2.61 -1.16
C ASP A 331 18.33 1.28 -1.02
N GLY A 332 19.34 1.09 -1.86
CA GLY A 332 20.18 -0.10 -1.88
C GLY A 332 19.50 -1.32 -2.49
N ILE A 333 18.47 -1.14 -3.32
CA ILE A 333 17.75 -2.25 -3.95
C ILE A 333 18.41 -2.54 -5.29
N ALA A 334 18.94 -3.75 -5.47
CA ALA A 334 19.37 -4.22 -6.79
C ALA A 334 18.20 -4.84 -7.57
N MET A 335 18.28 -4.87 -8.89
CA MET A 335 17.18 -5.35 -9.74
C MET A 335 16.73 -6.78 -9.40
N LEU A 336 17.66 -7.67 -9.04
CA LEU A 336 17.31 -9.04 -8.64
C LEU A 336 16.42 -9.09 -7.39
N HIS A 337 16.53 -8.11 -6.47
CA HIS A 337 15.59 -7.98 -5.35
C HIS A 337 14.18 -7.62 -5.84
N GLN A 338 14.07 -6.70 -6.79
CA GLN A 338 12.78 -6.32 -7.35
C GLN A 338 12.13 -7.51 -8.07
N CYS A 339 12.89 -8.26 -8.88
CA CYS A 339 12.39 -9.49 -9.51
C CYS A 339 11.92 -10.50 -8.46
N ALA A 340 12.62 -10.62 -7.33
CA ALA A 340 12.25 -11.52 -6.24
C ALA A 340 10.96 -11.09 -5.51
N ILE A 341 10.67 -9.79 -5.43
CA ILE A 341 9.40 -9.26 -4.89
C ILE A 341 8.27 -9.52 -5.89
N ASP A 342 8.47 -9.18 -7.16
CA ASP A 342 7.45 -9.29 -8.20
C ASP A 342 7.20 -10.74 -8.63
N GLY A 343 8.11 -11.67 -8.30
CA GLY A 343 8.07 -13.05 -8.77
C GLY A 343 8.42 -13.20 -10.26
N ASN A 344 9.07 -12.19 -10.87
CA ASN A 344 9.38 -12.16 -12.30
C ASN A 344 10.54 -13.11 -12.66
N LEU A 345 10.18 -14.37 -12.95
CA LEU A 345 11.14 -15.45 -13.19
C LEU A 345 12.02 -15.23 -14.43
N ASP A 346 11.48 -14.69 -15.51
CA ASP A 346 12.22 -14.57 -16.78
C ASP A 346 13.31 -13.50 -16.68
N TRP A 347 13.01 -12.38 -16.00
CA TRP A 347 13.99 -11.37 -15.67
C TRP A 347 15.04 -11.90 -14.69
N ALA A 348 14.64 -12.61 -13.63
CA ALA A 348 15.59 -13.20 -12.69
C ALA A 348 16.53 -14.21 -13.38
N ARG A 349 16.01 -15.10 -14.25
CA ARG A 349 16.83 -16.02 -15.07
C ARG A 349 17.86 -15.26 -15.90
N SER A 350 17.40 -14.20 -16.57
CA SER A 350 18.25 -13.41 -17.44
C SER A 350 19.34 -12.70 -16.64
N LEU A 351 19.01 -12.02 -15.54
CA LEU A 351 19.96 -11.34 -14.67
C LEU A 351 21.01 -12.30 -14.08
N LEU A 352 20.58 -13.47 -13.60
CA LEU A 352 21.50 -14.48 -13.04
C LEU A 352 22.43 -15.05 -14.11
N SER A 353 21.94 -15.30 -15.32
CA SER A 353 22.82 -15.74 -16.43
C SER A 353 23.81 -14.67 -16.88
N LEU A 354 23.49 -13.39 -16.64
CA LEU A 354 24.37 -12.23 -16.86
C LEU A 354 25.29 -11.92 -15.66
N GLY A 355 25.30 -12.77 -14.62
CA GLY A 355 26.21 -12.61 -13.47
C GLY A 355 25.68 -11.74 -12.32
N ALA A 356 24.37 -11.56 -12.21
CA ALA A 356 23.78 -10.95 -11.02
C ALA A 356 24.09 -11.78 -9.77
N ASN A 357 24.46 -11.13 -8.68
CA ASN A 357 24.81 -11.77 -7.42
C ASN A 357 23.54 -12.11 -6.62
N PRO A 358 23.21 -13.41 -6.45
CA PRO A 358 22.00 -13.84 -5.74
C PRO A 358 22.07 -13.65 -4.21
N ASN A 359 23.23 -13.24 -3.71
CA ASN A 359 23.55 -13.04 -2.29
C ASN A 359 23.72 -11.57 -1.92
N LEU A 360 23.42 -10.68 -2.85
CA LEU A 360 23.53 -9.24 -2.63
C LEU A 360 22.53 -8.82 -1.55
N LEU A 361 22.96 -7.99 -0.59
CA LEU A 361 22.09 -7.46 0.45
C LEU A 361 21.55 -6.09 0.04
N THR A 362 20.30 -5.80 0.40
CA THR A 362 19.80 -4.43 0.37
C THR A 362 20.62 -3.52 1.29
N LYS A 363 20.63 -2.21 1.04
CA LYS A 363 21.21 -1.21 1.99
C LYS A 363 20.17 -0.55 2.88
N SER A 364 18.89 -0.69 2.53
CA SER A 364 17.77 -0.29 3.38
C SER A 364 17.66 -1.20 4.60
N SER A 365 17.12 -0.65 5.69
CA SER A 365 16.73 -1.43 6.87
C SER A 365 15.24 -1.81 6.74
N PRO A 366 14.86 -3.09 6.89
CA PRO A 366 15.73 -4.24 7.19
C PRO A 366 16.59 -4.66 5.98
N LEU A 367 17.81 -5.12 6.28
CA LEU A 367 18.66 -5.76 5.27
C LEU A 367 17.93 -7.01 4.77
N THR A 368 17.92 -7.26 3.47
CA THR A 368 17.28 -8.44 2.88
C THR A 368 18.12 -8.98 1.73
N THR A 369 17.97 -10.27 1.44
CA THR A 369 18.46 -10.91 0.20
C THR A 369 17.31 -11.14 -0.77
N PRO A 370 17.58 -11.32 -2.09
CA PRO A 370 16.56 -11.77 -3.04
C PRO A 370 15.86 -13.05 -2.57
N LEU A 371 16.60 -14.01 -2.00
CA LEU A 371 16.03 -15.26 -1.47
C LEU A 371 15.03 -15.01 -0.34
N SER A 372 15.38 -14.15 0.62
CA SER A 372 14.48 -13.84 1.74
C SER A 372 13.21 -13.12 1.30
N LEU A 373 13.28 -12.25 0.29
CA LEU A 373 12.12 -11.56 -0.28
C LEU A 373 11.22 -12.53 -1.04
N ALA A 374 11.77 -13.35 -1.94
CA ALA A 374 11.00 -14.37 -2.65
C ALA A 374 10.34 -15.37 -1.68
N THR A 375 10.99 -15.67 -0.56
CA THR A 375 10.45 -16.53 0.49
C THR A 375 9.29 -15.88 1.24
N SER A 376 9.40 -14.61 1.62
CA SER A 376 8.31 -13.89 2.31
C SER A 376 7.08 -13.68 1.43
N GLU A 377 7.30 -13.40 0.14
CA GLU A 377 6.23 -13.23 -0.85
C GLU A 377 5.60 -14.57 -1.29
N GLY A 378 6.24 -15.70 -0.98
CA GLY A 378 5.69 -17.03 -1.26
C GLY A 378 5.93 -17.53 -2.69
N HIS A 379 6.88 -16.94 -3.43
CA HIS A 379 7.18 -17.29 -4.82
C HIS A 379 8.04 -18.55 -4.93
N LEU A 380 7.41 -19.73 -4.86
CA LEU A 380 8.10 -21.03 -4.83
C LEU A 380 9.10 -21.23 -5.98
N ASP A 381 8.71 -20.94 -7.22
CA ASP A 381 9.57 -21.13 -8.38
C ASP A 381 10.77 -20.16 -8.39
N MET A 382 10.58 -18.95 -7.84
CA MET A 382 11.64 -17.95 -7.70
C MET A 382 12.65 -18.40 -6.65
N VAL A 383 12.18 -18.91 -5.52
CA VAL A 383 13.05 -19.49 -4.48
C VAL A 383 13.88 -20.63 -5.07
N ASN A 384 13.25 -21.55 -5.81
CA ASN A 384 13.95 -22.67 -6.45
C ASN A 384 15.02 -22.19 -7.45
N LEU A 385 14.70 -21.20 -8.27
CA LEU A 385 15.64 -20.59 -9.20
C LEU A 385 16.84 -19.93 -8.50
N LEU A 386 16.59 -19.18 -7.42
CA LEU A 386 17.63 -18.49 -6.66
C LEU A 386 18.58 -19.49 -5.96
N LEU A 387 18.02 -20.53 -5.34
CA LEU A 387 18.80 -21.60 -4.71
C LEU A 387 19.70 -22.33 -5.72
N ASN A 388 19.15 -22.72 -6.87
CA ASN A 388 19.91 -23.36 -7.95
C ASN A 388 20.99 -22.44 -8.56
N SER A 389 20.85 -21.12 -8.38
CA SER A 389 21.79 -20.12 -8.89
C SER A 389 22.84 -19.71 -7.85
N GLY A 390 22.93 -20.40 -6.71
CA GLY A 390 23.96 -20.18 -5.69
C GLY A 390 23.59 -19.21 -4.57
N SER A 391 22.29 -18.94 -4.34
CA SER A 391 21.87 -18.27 -3.11
C SER A 391 22.30 -19.05 -1.86
N ASN A 392 22.88 -18.35 -0.90
CA ASN A 392 23.21 -18.87 0.42
C ASN A 392 21.94 -18.96 1.25
N VAL A 393 21.40 -20.17 1.35
CA VAL A 393 20.20 -20.49 2.13
C VAL A 393 20.31 -20.08 3.60
N ASN A 394 21.53 -20.06 4.15
CA ASN A 394 21.83 -19.76 5.55
C ASN A 394 22.40 -18.35 5.76
N MET A 395 22.22 -17.43 4.81
CA MET A 395 22.70 -16.07 4.97
C MET A 395 22.07 -15.42 6.21
N PRO A 396 22.87 -15.04 7.23
CA PRO A 396 22.33 -14.52 8.47
C PRO A 396 22.06 -13.02 8.34
N ILE A 397 20.78 -12.64 8.43
CA ILE A 397 20.32 -11.26 8.47
C ILE A 397 19.75 -11.01 9.87
N GLU A 398 20.46 -10.25 10.70
CA GLU A 398 20.15 -10.15 12.15
C GLU A 398 20.02 -11.54 12.83
N GLY A 399 20.82 -12.50 12.37
CA GLY A 399 20.78 -13.90 12.81
C GLY A 399 19.65 -14.72 12.22
N ARG A 400 18.77 -14.15 11.39
CA ARG A 400 17.68 -14.87 10.69
C ARG A 400 18.10 -15.24 9.28
N SER A 401 18.00 -16.52 8.94
CA SER A 401 18.11 -17.01 7.57
C SER A 401 16.74 -17.04 6.87
N ALA A 402 16.71 -17.40 5.58
CA ALA A 402 15.47 -17.42 4.80
C ALA A 402 14.36 -18.31 5.41
N ILE A 403 14.72 -19.35 6.19
CA ILE A 403 13.74 -20.24 6.83
C ILE A 403 12.83 -19.51 7.82
N PHE A 404 13.28 -18.39 8.40
CA PHE A 404 12.49 -17.53 9.30
C PHE A 404 11.38 -16.76 8.59
N SER A 405 11.36 -16.72 7.26
CA SER A 405 10.30 -16.08 6.48
C SER A 405 9.34 -17.09 5.83
N ALA A 406 9.63 -18.39 5.92
CA ALA A 406 8.91 -19.44 5.19
C ALA A 406 7.65 -19.97 5.89
N PHE A 407 7.21 -19.38 7.02
CA PHE A 407 6.12 -19.91 7.84
C PHE A 407 4.78 -20.05 7.10
N ASN A 408 4.54 -19.17 6.12
CA ASN A 408 3.31 -19.17 5.33
C ASN A 408 3.32 -20.20 4.19
N SER A 409 4.47 -20.80 3.87
CA SER A 409 4.60 -21.74 2.76
C SER A 409 5.39 -22.98 3.18
N PRO A 410 4.69 -24.05 3.61
CA PRO A 410 5.30 -25.33 3.95
C PRO A 410 6.14 -25.92 2.80
N LYS A 411 5.76 -25.65 1.54
CA LYS A 411 6.51 -26.09 0.35
C LYS A 411 7.86 -25.39 0.25
N ILE A 412 7.89 -24.07 0.41
CA ILE A 412 9.14 -23.30 0.42
C ILE A 412 10.02 -23.72 1.59
N MET A 413 9.44 -23.94 2.77
CA MET A 413 10.19 -24.42 3.92
C MET A 413 10.88 -25.76 3.66
N ARG A 414 10.19 -26.74 3.04
CA ARG A 414 10.80 -28.02 2.64
C ARG A 414 11.92 -27.80 1.63
N LEU A 415 11.68 -26.99 0.60
CA LEU A 415 12.67 -26.68 -0.43
C LEU A 415 13.95 -26.07 0.15
N LEU A 416 13.82 -25.13 1.11
CA LEU A 416 14.95 -24.52 1.80
C LEU A 416 15.74 -25.58 2.60
N ILE A 417 15.04 -26.46 3.33
CA ILE A 417 15.66 -27.55 4.10
C ILE A 417 16.38 -28.55 3.18
N GLU A 418 15.78 -28.90 2.04
CA GLU A 418 16.39 -29.77 1.02
C GLU A 418 17.70 -29.17 0.46
N HIS A 419 17.80 -27.84 0.40
CA HIS A 419 19.02 -27.12 0.02
C HIS A 419 19.96 -26.81 1.19
N GLY A 420 19.74 -27.42 2.37
CA GLY A 420 20.63 -27.33 3.52
C GLY A 420 20.36 -26.16 4.47
N ALA A 421 19.13 -25.64 4.53
CA ALA A 421 18.75 -24.66 5.55
C ALA A 421 18.98 -25.21 6.98
N ASP A 422 19.62 -24.41 7.82
CA ASP A 422 19.80 -24.72 9.23
C ASP A 422 18.47 -24.52 9.98
N VAL A 423 17.89 -25.64 10.41
CA VAL A 423 16.63 -25.71 11.17
C VAL A 423 16.84 -25.36 12.66
N THR A 424 18.08 -25.47 13.16
CA THR A 424 18.43 -25.25 14.57
C THR A 424 18.90 -23.84 14.88
N GLY A 425 19.18 -23.04 13.83
CA GLY A 425 19.63 -21.67 13.95
C GLY A 425 18.67 -20.76 14.72
N SER A 426 19.24 -19.74 15.36
CA SER A 426 18.52 -18.74 16.14
C SER A 426 18.90 -17.32 15.74
N ASP A 427 17.97 -16.38 15.87
CA ASP A 427 18.26 -14.96 15.66
C ASP A 427 19.18 -14.36 16.73
N VAL A 428 19.54 -13.07 16.61
CA VAL A 428 20.40 -12.37 17.58
C VAL A 428 19.86 -12.35 19.02
N GLN A 429 18.57 -12.63 19.22
CA GLN A 429 17.95 -12.73 20.54
C GLN A 429 17.95 -14.18 21.06
N GLY A 430 18.35 -15.17 20.25
CA GLY A 430 18.27 -16.59 20.58
C GLY A 430 16.92 -17.21 20.23
N ILE A 431 16.10 -16.57 19.38
CA ILE A 431 14.79 -17.09 18.99
C ILE A 431 14.97 -17.99 17.76
N SER A 432 14.56 -19.25 17.84
CA SER A 432 14.59 -20.19 16.72
C SER A 432 13.41 -20.02 15.76
N ALA A 433 13.53 -20.57 14.55
CA ALA A 433 12.44 -20.59 13.58
C ALA A 433 11.20 -21.33 14.15
N LEU A 434 11.40 -22.40 14.92
CA LEU A 434 10.31 -23.14 15.57
C LEU A 434 9.55 -22.26 16.56
N ALA A 435 10.25 -21.44 17.35
CA ALA A 435 9.59 -20.50 18.26
C ALA A 435 8.64 -19.57 17.53
N CYS A 436 9.13 -18.93 16.46
CA CYS A 436 8.32 -18.05 15.62
C CYS A 436 7.11 -18.79 15.03
N ALA A 437 7.28 -20.01 14.51
CA ALA A 437 6.17 -20.82 13.99
C ALA A 437 5.09 -21.10 15.05
N VAL A 438 5.48 -21.49 16.27
CA VAL A 438 4.56 -21.73 17.40
C VAL A 438 3.86 -20.45 17.81
N LYS A 439 4.55 -19.30 17.85
CA LYS A 439 3.93 -18.02 18.21
C LYS A 439 3.02 -17.45 17.11
N CYS A 440 3.27 -17.75 15.84
CA CYS A 440 2.37 -17.38 14.76
C CYS A 440 1.19 -18.37 14.62
N GLY A 441 1.38 -19.62 15.04
CA GLY A 441 0.35 -20.68 14.99
C GLY A 441 0.41 -21.45 13.68
N CYS A 442 1.59 -21.46 13.05
CA CYS A 442 1.81 -22.09 11.76
C CYS A 442 2.07 -23.59 11.98
N TYR A 443 1.01 -24.36 12.20
CA TYR A 443 1.07 -25.81 12.51
C TYR A 443 1.96 -26.59 11.54
N GLU A 444 1.74 -26.44 10.23
CA GLU A 444 2.52 -27.18 9.22
C GLU A 444 4.00 -26.79 9.22
N ALA A 445 4.32 -25.51 9.44
CA ALA A 445 5.70 -25.06 9.54
C ALA A 445 6.38 -25.63 10.80
N ALA A 446 5.71 -25.58 11.95
CA ALA A 446 6.22 -26.17 13.19
C ALA A 446 6.45 -27.68 13.05
N LYS A 447 5.50 -28.38 12.41
CA LYS A 447 5.59 -29.83 12.14
C LYS A 447 6.78 -30.17 11.25
N ILE A 448 7.01 -29.40 10.19
CA ILE A 448 8.18 -29.58 9.34
C ILE A 448 9.46 -29.34 10.15
N LEU A 449 9.59 -28.22 10.84
CA LEU A 449 10.79 -27.90 11.62
C LEU A 449 11.12 -29.00 12.65
N LEU A 450 10.11 -29.49 13.38
CA LEU A 450 10.27 -30.60 14.32
C LEU A 450 10.69 -31.91 13.64
N LEU A 451 10.08 -32.25 12.49
CA LEU A 451 10.43 -33.44 11.72
C LEU A 451 11.90 -33.44 11.27
N TYR A 452 12.46 -32.26 10.97
CA TYR A 452 13.85 -32.08 10.55
C TYR A 452 14.80 -31.71 11.70
N GLY A 453 14.40 -31.95 12.95
CA GLY A 453 15.30 -31.90 14.11
C GLY A 453 15.40 -30.55 14.83
N ALA A 454 14.42 -29.66 14.68
CA ALA A 454 14.33 -28.48 15.55
C ALA A 454 14.18 -28.89 17.01
N ASP A 455 14.96 -28.26 17.90
CA ASP A 455 14.84 -28.49 19.33
C ASP A 455 13.51 -27.91 19.86
N VAL A 456 12.69 -28.77 20.47
CA VAL A 456 11.41 -28.39 21.07
C VAL A 456 11.59 -27.77 22.46
N ASN A 457 12.68 -28.07 23.15
CA ASN A 457 12.95 -27.66 24.53
C ASN A 457 13.89 -26.44 24.57
N ILE A 458 13.69 -25.50 23.66
CA ILE A 458 14.46 -24.25 23.60
C ILE A 458 14.17 -23.34 24.80
N CYS A 459 15.24 -22.72 25.31
CA CYS A 459 15.14 -21.67 26.30
C CYS A 459 14.88 -20.33 25.60
N LEU A 460 13.69 -19.74 25.80
CA LEU A 460 13.37 -18.47 25.16
C LEU A 460 13.96 -17.30 25.96
N PRO A 461 14.48 -16.27 25.27
CA PRO A 461 15.08 -15.12 25.94
C PRO A 461 14.01 -14.26 26.64
N SER A 462 14.41 -13.65 27.76
CA SER A 462 13.61 -12.66 28.49
C SER A 462 13.50 -11.34 27.72
N THR A 463 12.75 -11.34 26.62
CA THR A 463 12.46 -10.16 25.80
C THR A 463 11.04 -9.67 26.05
N ARG A 464 10.73 -8.42 25.65
CA ARG A 464 9.33 -7.93 25.63
C ARG A 464 8.39 -8.86 24.86
N MET A 465 8.93 -9.58 23.87
CA MET A 465 8.18 -10.42 22.97
C MET A 465 7.79 -11.77 23.58
N TRP A 466 8.64 -12.31 24.46
CA TRP A 466 8.51 -13.67 25.01
C TRP A 466 8.39 -13.70 26.53
N MET A 467 8.49 -12.56 27.22
CA MET A 467 8.31 -12.42 28.68
C MET A 467 9.15 -13.39 29.53
N GLY A 468 10.24 -13.94 28.98
CA GLY A 468 11.07 -14.94 29.66
C GLY A 468 10.36 -16.27 29.88
N GLU A 469 9.45 -16.65 28.97
CA GLU A 469 8.82 -17.98 29.04
C GLU A 469 9.90 -19.08 28.89
N PRO A 470 9.86 -20.12 29.72
CA PRO A 470 10.90 -21.15 29.76
C PRO A 470 10.78 -22.18 28.62
N SER A 471 9.63 -22.27 27.94
CA SER A 471 9.33 -23.34 26.97
C SER A 471 8.25 -22.91 25.97
N LEU A 472 8.28 -23.52 24.78
CA LEU A 472 7.27 -23.36 23.73
C LEU A 472 5.86 -23.73 24.19
N LEU A 473 5.71 -24.62 25.18
CA LEU A 473 4.39 -24.94 25.73
C LEU A 473 3.71 -23.74 26.39
N PHE A 474 4.50 -22.88 27.07
CA PHE A 474 3.96 -21.66 27.66
C PHE A 474 3.55 -20.65 26.60
N VAL A 475 4.33 -20.57 25.51
CA VAL A 475 3.99 -19.75 24.35
C VAL A 475 2.64 -20.17 23.82
N GLU A 476 2.49 -21.46 23.47
CA GLU A 476 1.27 -22.00 22.86
C GLU A 476 0.05 -21.74 23.74
N VAL A 477 0.15 -22.07 25.03
CA VAL A 477 -0.92 -21.86 26.00
C VAL A 477 -1.32 -20.38 26.16
N LYS A 478 -0.37 -19.43 26.07
CA LYS A 478 -0.62 -17.99 26.29
C LYS A 478 -1.04 -17.21 25.05
N ARG A 479 -1.12 -17.86 23.88
CA ARG A 479 -1.63 -17.23 22.65
C ARG A 479 -3.04 -16.70 22.85
N CYS A 480 -3.43 -15.70 22.07
CA CYS A 480 -4.83 -15.26 21.99
C CYS A 480 -5.76 -16.39 21.51
N HIS A 481 -5.25 -17.25 20.64
CA HIS A 481 -5.93 -18.42 20.10
C HIS A 481 -5.00 -19.63 20.19
N PRO A 482 -5.03 -20.37 21.31
CA PRO A 482 -4.26 -21.60 21.46
C PRO A 482 -4.90 -22.74 20.66
N ASP A 483 -4.06 -23.52 19.97
CA ASP A 483 -4.43 -24.65 19.13
C ASP A 483 -4.06 -25.98 19.81
N PRO A 484 -5.05 -26.83 20.15
CA PRO A 484 -4.79 -28.17 20.70
C PRO A 484 -3.90 -29.03 19.82
N SER A 485 -3.98 -28.86 18.49
CA SER A 485 -3.19 -29.63 17.53
C SER A 485 -1.71 -29.28 17.62
N MET A 486 -1.38 -27.98 17.67
CA MET A 486 -0.02 -27.50 17.89
C MET A 486 0.53 -27.97 19.25
N LEU A 487 -0.27 -27.86 20.32
CA LEU A 487 0.14 -28.30 21.64
C LEU A 487 0.47 -29.80 21.65
N LYS A 488 -0.41 -30.62 21.08
CA LYS A 488 -0.21 -32.06 20.95
C LYS A 488 1.05 -32.39 20.14
N LEU A 489 1.28 -31.69 19.04
CA LEU A 489 2.49 -31.84 18.22
C LEU A 489 3.76 -31.58 19.04
N LEU A 490 3.82 -30.48 19.80
CA LEU A 490 4.99 -30.18 20.65
C LEU A 490 5.25 -31.30 21.68
N LEU A 491 4.19 -31.80 22.31
CA LEU A 491 4.28 -32.88 23.31
C LEU A 491 4.71 -34.22 22.68
N GLU A 492 4.20 -34.55 21.49
CA GLU A 492 4.60 -35.76 20.74
C GLU A 492 6.09 -35.76 20.37
N TYR A 493 6.65 -34.58 20.10
CA TYR A 493 8.08 -34.41 19.82
C TYR A 493 8.94 -34.20 21.07
N GLY A 494 8.38 -34.42 22.27
CA GLY A 494 9.14 -34.47 23.52
C GLY A 494 9.28 -33.14 24.27
N ALA A 495 8.35 -32.20 24.07
CA ALA A 495 8.29 -31.00 24.91
C ALA A 495 8.10 -31.36 26.39
N ASP A 496 8.89 -30.76 27.28
CA ASP A 496 8.77 -30.98 28.72
C ASP A 496 7.47 -30.35 29.27
N VAL A 497 6.45 -31.19 29.42
CA VAL A 497 5.14 -30.87 29.98
C VAL A 497 5.20 -30.26 31.39
N ASN A 498 6.26 -30.56 32.14
CA ASN A 498 6.44 -30.16 33.54
C ASN A 498 7.46 -29.04 33.72
N SER A 499 7.90 -28.42 32.63
CA SER A 499 8.73 -27.21 32.67
C SER A 499 8.05 -26.10 33.49
N ILE A 500 8.86 -25.34 34.23
CA ILE A 500 8.39 -24.30 35.15
C ILE A 500 8.86 -22.91 34.73
N ASN A 501 7.98 -21.93 34.86
CA ASN A 501 8.33 -20.53 34.63
C ASN A 501 8.90 -19.87 35.91
N ALA A 502 9.25 -18.59 35.81
CA ALA A 502 9.80 -17.79 36.92
C ALA A 502 8.87 -17.64 38.15
N LYS A 503 7.62 -18.12 38.09
CA LYS A 503 6.66 -18.14 39.22
C LYS A 503 6.47 -19.55 39.80
N GLY A 504 7.30 -20.51 39.38
CA GLY A 504 7.16 -21.92 39.74
C GLY A 504 5.94 -22.61 39.11
N GLN A 505 5.30 -21.99 38.11
CA GLN A 505 4.07 -22.51 37.49
C GLN A 505 4.42 -23.41 36.30
N THR A 506 3.69 -24.52 36.15
CA THR A 506 3.69 -25.35 34.92
C THR A 506 2.82 -24.73 33.83
N ALA A 507 2.92 -25.24 32.60
CA ALA A 507 2.04 -24.81 31.49
C ALA A 507 0.55 -25.01 31.82
N LEU A 508 0.21 -26.13 32.47
CA LEU A 508 -1.16 -26.43 32.94
C LEU A 508 -1.66 -25.37 33.94
N MET A 509 -0.84 -24.96 34.91
CA MET A 509 -1.20 -23.90 35.86
C MET A 509 -1.41 -22.55 35.18
N CYS A 510 -0.62 -22.24 34.15
CA CYS A 510 -0.80 -21.01 33.37
C CYS A 510 -2.07 -21.03 32.52
N LEU A 511 -2.40 -22.18 31.93
CA LEU A 511 -3.60 -22.38 31.12
C LEU A 511 -4.87 -22.12 31.95
N VAL A 512 -4.97 -22.78 33.11
CA VAL A 512 -6.14 -22.72 34.00
C VAL A 512 -6.36 -21.33 34.60
N ARG A 513 -5.34 -20.46 34.62
CA ARG A 513 -5.44 -19.09 35.13
C ARG A 513 -6.06 -18.11 34.13
N GLN A 514 -6.24 -18.49 32.87
CA GLN A 514 -6.77 -17.61 31.83
C GLN A 514 -8.29 -17.46 31.94
N LYS A 515 -8.85 -16.41 31.33
CA LYS A 515 -10.30 -16.16 31.38
C LYS A 515 -11.13 -17.08 30.49
N ASN A 516 -10.56 -17.55 29.37
CA ASN A 516 -11.23 -18.39 28.38
C ASN A 516 -10.41 -19.67 28.19
N VAL A 517 -10.67 -20.69 29.01
CA VAL A 517 -9.83 -21.90 29.04
C VAL A 517 -10.45 -22.98 28.16
N CYS A 518 -9.69 -23.49 27.19
CA CYS A 518 -10.13 -24.61 26.38
C CYS A 518 -9.98 -25.95 27.13
N HIS A 519 -11.09 -26.67 27.33
CA HIS A 519 -11.10 -27.99 27.96
C HIS A 519 -10.19 -29.01 27.25
N GLU A 520 -10.06 -28.89 25.92
CA GLU A 520 -9.24 -29.79 25.11
C GLU A 520 -7.73 -29.60 25.36
N LEU A 521 -7.28 -28.36 25.63
CA LEU A 521 -5.89 -28.11 26.00
C LEU A 521 -5.57 -28.71 27.38
N VAL A 522 -6.51 -28.59 28.32
CA VAL A 522 -6.39 -29.18 29.66
C VAL A 522 -6.33 -30.70 29.56
N SER A 523 -7.24 -31.31 28.81
CA SER A 523 -7.25 -32.77 28.64
C SER A 523 -5.99 -33.27 27.95
N THR A 524 -5.49 -32.55 26.94
CA THR A 524 -4.23 -32.90 26.26
C THR A 524 -3.04 -32.87 27.22
N LEU A 525 -2.86 -31.80 28.01
CA LEU A 525 -1.78 -31.73 29.00
C LEU A 525 -1.87 -32.86 30.04
N LEU A 526 -3.08 -33.18 30.52
CA LEU A 526 -3.30 -34.28 31.47
C LEU A 526 -2.99 -35.65 30.85
N GLN A 527 -3.35 -35.89 29.60
CA GLN A 527 -3.01 -37.12 28.85
C GLN A 527 -1.50 -37.33 28.76
N PHE A 528 -0.73 -36.25 28.56
CA PHE A 528 0.74 -36.27 28.55
C PHE A 528 1.38 -36.18 29.95
N ARG A 529 0.63 -36.51 31.01
CA ARG A 529 1.11 -36.59 32.41
C ARG A 529 1.64 -35.27 32.99
N ALA A 530 0.97 -34.16 32.71
CA ALA A 530 1.22 -32.91 33.43
C ALA A 530 1.07 -33.09 34.95
N ASP A 531 1.98 -32.53 35.74
CA ASP A 531 1.99 -32.62 37.20
C ASP A 531 0.88 -31.76 37.81
N ILE A 532 -0.11 -32.43 38.38
CA ILE A 532 -1.28 -31.84 39.04
C ILE A 532 -0.97 -31.47 40.50
N SER A 533 0.02 -32.15 41.09
CA SER A 533 0.37 -32.02 42.51
C SER A 533 1.33 -30.86 42.80
N ARG A 534 2.03 -30.40 41.76
CA ARG A 534 2.97 -29.28 41.83
C ARG A 534 2.32 -28.06 42.49
N ARG A 535 3.15 -27.29 43.19
CA ARG A 535 2.75 -26.01 43.79
C ARG A 535 3.59 -24.89 43.19
N ASP A 536 2.94 -23.77 42.88
CA ASP A 536 3.62 -22.55 42.46
C ASP A 536 4.30 -21.86 43.65
N ASP A 537 5.00 -20.75 43.41
CA ASP A 537 5.74 -20.01 44.46
C ASP A 537 4.83 -19.46 45.57
N SER A 538 3.52 -19.36 45.32
CA SER A 538 2.52 -18.98 46.33
C SER A 538 1.99 -20.17 47.14
N GLY A 539 2.44 -21.39 46.83
CA GLY A 539 2.03 -22.63 47.46
C GLY A 539 0.75 -23.23 46.86
N LYS A 540 0.23 -22.65 45.76
CA LYS A 540 -1.04 -23.06 45.14
C LYS A 540 -0.81 -24.17 44.11
N ASN A 541 -1.63 -25.21 44.13
CA ASN A 541 -1.64 -26.21 43.06
C ASN A 541 -2.60 -25.79 41.92
N VAL A 542 -2.63 -26.56 40.83
CA VAL A 542 -3.49 -26.26 39.66
C VAL A 542 -4.97 -26.13 40.02
N PHE A 543 -5.46 -26.98 40.94
CA PHE A 543 -6.85 -26.96 41.38
C PHE A 543 -7.19 -25.68 42.16
N PHE A 544 -6.29 -25.25 43.04
CA PHE A 544 -6.42 -23.96 43.74
C PHE A 544 -6.46 -22.79 42.76
N ILE A 545 -5.62 -22.82 41.72
CA ILE A 545 -5.56 -21.75 40.70
C ILE A 545 -6.88 -21.66 39.91
N ASN A 546 -7.50 -22.81 39.58
CA ASN A 546 -8.78 -22.88 38.86
C ASN A 546 -9.90 -22.07 39.52
N VAL A 547 -9.95 -22.07 40.86
CA VAL A 547 -10.96 -21.36 41.68
C VAL A 547 -10.95 -19.83 41.48
N HIS A 548 -9.94 -19.27 40.79
CA HIS A 548 -9.91 -17.84 40.46
C HIS A 548 -10.68 -17.48 39.18
N THR A 549 -11.24 -18.45 38.44
CA THR A 549 -11.81 -18.22 37.10
C THR A 549 -13.32 -18.42 37.07
N HIS A 550 -14.05 -17.57 36.34
CA HIS A 550 -15.53 -17.60 36.29
C HIS A 550 -16.12 -18.84 35.57
N GLU A 551 -15.29 -19.66 34.93
CA GLU A 551 -15.66 -20.87 34.17
C GLU A 551 -15.11 -22.17 34.81
N ALA A 552 -14.80 -22.15 36.11
CA ALA A 552 -14.03 -23.18 36.79
C ALA A 552 -14.67 -24.59 36.84
N LEU A 553 -15.98 -24.72 36.67
CA LEU A 553 -16.74 -25.95 36.93
C LEU A 553 -16.30 -27.15 36.07
N PRO A 554 -16.28 -27.09 34.73
CA PRO A 554 -15.94 -28.28 33.94
C PRO A 554 -14.44 -28.62 34.00
N ILE A 555 -13.57 -27.61 34.20
CA ILE A 555 -12.13 -27.82 34.40
C ILE A 555 -11.86 -28.43 35.77
N ALA A 556 -12.62 -28.05 36.79
CA ALA A 556 -12.51 -28.63 38.12
C ALA A 556 -12.81 -30.12 38.08
N VAL A 557 -13.87 -30.54 37.36
CA VAL A 557 -14.20 -31.96 37.18
C VAL A 557 -13.04 -32.71 36.50
N LEU A 558 -12.50 -32.18 35.39
CA LEU A 558 -11.35 -32.82 34.71
C LEU A 558 -10.11 -32.95 35.61
N LEU A 559 -9.82 -31.93 36.42
CA LEU A 559 -8.71 -31.96 37.37
C LEU A 559 -8.95 -32.97 38.49
N LEU A 560 -10.19 -33.14 38.95
CA LEU A 560 -10.56 -34.10 39.99
C LEU A 560 -10.50 -35.54 39.50
N ASP A 561 -11.00 -35.79 38.29
CA ASP A 561 -10.90 -37.09 37.63
C ASP A 561 -9.43 -37.49 37.44
N ALA A 562 -8.56 -36.50 37.21
CA ALA A 562 -7.11 -36.69 37.14
C ALA A 562 -6.41 -36.76 38.53
N GLY A 563 -7.16 -36.65 39.63
CA GLY A 563 -6.67 -36.85 41.00
C GLY A 563 -6.15 -35.60 41.71
N ALA A 564 -6.61 -34.40 41.34
CA ALA A 564 -6.14 -33.16 41.97
C ALA A 564 -6.51 -33.04 43.46
N CYS A 565 -5.57 -32.57 44.28
CA CYS A 565 -5.79 -32.36 45.71
C CYS A 565 -6.60 -31.09 45.98
N VAL A 566 -7.83 -31.27 46.49
CA VAL A 566 -8.80 -30.22 46.83
C VAL A 566 -8.48 -29.50 48.13
N ASN A 567 -7.79 -30.17 49.06
CA ASN A 567 -7.51 -29.65 50.40
C ASN A 567 -6.09 -29.11 50.55
N CYS A 568 -5.43 -28.76 49.44
CA CYS A 568 -4.11 -28.14 49.49
C CYS A 568 -4.16 -26.77 50.16
N MET A 569 -3.09 -26.37 50.84
CA MET A 569 -2.98 -25.05 51.47
C MET A 569 -1.96 -24.21 50.71
N ASP A 570 -2.27 -22.94 50.46
CA ASP A 570 -1.29 -21.96 49.99
C ASP A 570 -0.28 -21.60 51.11
N ASN A 571 0.71 -20.76 50.80
CA ASN A 571 1.72 -20.34 51.79
C ASN A 571 1.13 -19.49 52.95
N LYS A 572 -0.12 -19.05 52.83
CA LYS A 572 -0.86 -18.32 53.88
C LYS A 572 -1.76 -19.25 54.70
N GLY A 573 -1.79 -20.55 54.40
CA GLY A 573 -2.64 -21.53 55.07
C GLY A 573 -4.09 -21.55 54.58
N ASN A 574 -4.43 -20.84 53.50
CA ASN A 574 -5.77 -20.88 52.92
C ASN A 574 -5.95 -22.15 52.10
N THR A 575 -7.14 -22.74 52.15
CA THR A 575 -7.57 -23.80 51.21
C THR A 575 -8.34 -23.20 50.03
N PRO A 576 -8.50 -23.93 48.90
CA PRO A 576 -9.31 -23.46 47.77
C PRO A 576 -10.72 -23.04 48.19
N LEU A 577 -11.31 -23.74 49.16
CA LEU A 577 -12.64 -23.42 49.70
C LEU A 577 -12.65 -22.07 50.45
N VAL A 578 -11.69 -21.84 51.36
CA VAL A 578 -11.57 -20.56 52.08
C VAL A 578 -11.35 -19.41 51.11
N PHE A 579 -10.57 -19.66 50.05
CA PHE A 579 -10.26 -18.68 49.03
C PHE A 579 -11.48 -18.36 48.12
N ALA A 580 -12.28 -19.35 47.73
CA ALA A 580 -13.52 -19.17 46.97
C ALA A 580 -14.53 -18.27 47.70
N VAL A 581 -14.63 -18.45 49.01
CA VAL A 581 -15.52 -17.68 49.90
C VAL A 581 -15.08 -16.22 49.97
N GLY A 582 -13.78 -15.97 50.14
CA GLY A 582 -13.22 -14.61 50.18
C GLY A 582 -13.39 -13.82 48.88
N ASN A 583 -13.55 -14.50 47.74
CA ASN A 583 -13.80 -13.84 46.44
C ASN A 583 -15.28 -13.75 46.06
N HIS A 584 -16.20 -14.15 46.95
CA HIS A 584 -17.66 -14.15 46.72
C HIS A 584 -18.15 -14.98 45.51
N SER A 585 -17.41 -16.03 45.10
CA SER A 585 -17.82 -16.89 43.97
C SER A 585 -18.76 -18.01 44.44
N ILE A 586 -20.07 -17.79 44.30
CA ILE A 586 -21.11 -18.74 44.74
C ILE A 586 -20.98 -20.08 43.99
N CYS A 587 -20.72 -20.06 42.68
CA CYS A 587 -20.61 -21.25 41.84
C CYS A 587 -19.45 -22.16 42.27
N ASP A 588 -18.29 -21.57 42.59
CA ASP A 588 -17.10 -22.33 42.98
C ASP A 588 -17.27 -22.96 44.36
N VAL A 589 -17.95 -22.26 45.28
CA VAL A 589 -18.28 -22.81 46.61
C VAL A 589 -19.23 -24.01 46.48
N PHE A 590 -20.26 -23.94 45.63
CA PHE A 590 -21.15 -25.09 45.40
C PHE A 590 -20.44 -26.28 44.74
N ALA A 591 -19.54 -26.03 43.78
CA ALA A 591 -18.73 -27.07 43.14
C ALA A 591 -17.83 -27.80 44.15
N LEU A 592 -17.13 -27.03 45.00
CA LEU A 592 -16.23 -27.58 46.02
C LEU A 592 -16.96 -28.37 47.11
N LEU A 593 -18.15 -27.93 47.52
CA LEU A 593 -18.97 -28.62 48.51
C LEU A 593 -19.50 -29.98 48.01
N LYS A 594 -19.80 -30.11 46.71
CA LYS A 594 -20.22 -31.39 46.09
C LYS A 594 -19.08 -32.42 45.99
N VAL A 595 -17.83 -31.98 45.95
CA VAL A 595 -16.65 -32.81 45.66
C VAL A 595 -16.02 -33.44 46.92
N ASN A 596 -16.75 -33.45 48.06
CA ASN A 596 -16.32 -34.08 49.31
C ASN A 596 -15.07 -33.43 49.94
N CYS A 597 -15.08 -32.09 50.08
CA CYS A 597 -14.16 -31.39 50.98
C CYS A 597 -14.27 -31.93 52.42
N ASP A 598 -13.15 -32.07 53.12
CA ASP A 598 -13.05 -32.68 54.46
C ASP A 598 -14.11 -32.13 55.45
N LEU A 599 -14.81 -33.02 56.17
CA LEU A 599 -15.83 -32.70 57.19
C LEU A 599 -15.31 -31.74 58.27
N LYS A 600 -14.00 -31.75 58.56
CA LYS A 600 -13.36 -30.77 59.46
C LYS A 600 -13.31 -29.36 58.87
N LEU A 601 -13.12 -29.24 57.57
CA LEU A 601 -13.12 -27.98 56.82
C LEU A 601 -14.54 -27.42 56.68
N GLN A 602 -15.56 -28.27 56.54
CA GLN A 602 -16.96 -27.84 56.67
C GLN A 602 -17.25 -27.23 58.05
N LYS A 603 -16.62 -27.74 59.11
CA LYS A 603 -16.70 -27.19 60.47
C LYS A 603 -15.95 -25.85 60.63
N ALA A 604 -14.78 -25.69 59.99
CA ALA A 604 -14.05 -24.42 59.97
C ALA A 604 -14.76 -23.37 59.10
N PHE A 605 -15.36 -23.79 57.98
CA PHE A 605 -16.27 -22.99 57.16
C PHE A 605 -17.48 -22.54 57.97
N ARG A 606 -18.12 -23.42 58.77
CA ARG A 606 -19.16 -23.03 59.74
C ARG A 606 -18.71 -21.91 60.69
N GLN A 607 -17.44 -21.89 61.13
CA GLN A 607 -16.91 -20.84 62.02
C GLN A 607 -16.56 -19.53 61.30
N ALA A 608 -15.99 -19.59 60.10
CA ALA A 608 -15.63 -18.40 59.30
C ALA A 608 -16.87 -17.68 58.72
N VAL A 609 -17.90 -18.45 58.36
CA VAL A 609 -19.22 -17.95 57.89
C VAL A 609 -19.96 -17.16 58.98
N LEU A 610 -19.66 -17.41 60.26
CA LEU A 610 -20.24 -16.69 61.40
C LEU A 610 -19.55 -15.34 61.67
N SER A 611 -18.36 -15.07 61.12
CA SER A 611 -17.58 -13.87 61.43
C SER A 611 -17.74 -12.70 60.45
N GLU A 612 -18.16 -12.96 59.20
CA GLU A 612 -18.39 -11.89 58.21
C GLU A 612 -19.86 -11.83 57.80
N GLN A 613 -20.48 -10.71 58.15
CA GLN A 613 -21.85 -10.38 57.79
C GLN A 613 -21.94 -10.04 56.30
N TYR A 614 -23.12 -10.33 55.74
CA TYR A 614 -23.61 -10.06 54.39
C TYR A 614 -23.48 -11.25 53.41
N ASN A 615 -24.61 -11.95 53.24
CA ASN A 615 -24.96 -13.02 52.27
C ASN A 615 -24.68 -14.49 52.61
N THR A 616 -24.20 -14.80 53.81
CA THR A 616 -23.82 -16.15 54.23
C THR A 616 -24.96 -17.04 54.75
N SER A 617 -26.10 -16.46 55.14
CA SER A 617 -27.22 -17.21 55.75
C SER A 617 -27.96 -18.14 54.78
N ILE A 618 -28.03 -17.76 53.49
CA ILE A 618 -28.68 -18.56 52.42
C ILE A 618 -27.79 -19.76 52.03
N MET A 619 -26.47 -19.59 52.12
CA MET A 619 -25.47 -20.63 51.83
C MET A 619 -25.50 -21.77 52.87
N LEU A 620 -25.85 -21.47 54.13
CA LEU A 620 -26.04 -22.47 55.20
C LEU A 620 -27.31 -23.32 55.00
N TYR A 621 -28.39 -22.72 54.48
CA TYR A 621 -29.66 -23.41 54.22
C TYR A 621 -29.54 -24.40 53.05
N LEU A 622 -28.84 -24.03 51.97
CA LEU A 622 -28.69 -24.86 50.77
C LEU A 622 -27.62 -25.96 50.90
N ALA A 623 -26.72 -25.85 51.88
CA ALA A 623 -25.69 -26.86 52.19
C ALA A 623 -26.18 -27.97 53.16
N GLY A 624 -27.48 -28.05 53.45
CA GLY A 624 -28.07 -29.12 54.26
C GLY A 624 -27.76 -29.04 55.77
N CYS A 625 -27.57 -27.84 56.34
CA CYS A 625 -27.38 -27.68 57.77
C CYS A 625 -28.71 -27.53 58.54
N ASP A 626 -28.85 -28.26 59.65
CA ASP A 626 -29.93 -28.09 60.62
C ASP A 626 -29.75 -26.76 61.39
N ILE A 627 -30.70 -25.84 61.26
CA ILE A 627 -30.56 -24.41 61.64
C ILE A 627 -30.94 -24.19 63.12
N ASN A 628 -31.31 -25.25 63.83
CA ASN A 628 -31.94 -25.18 65.15
C ASN A 628 -31.03 -24.72 66.31
N GLU A 629 -29.73 -24.44 66.10
CA GLU A 629 -28.79 -24.06 67.18
C GLU A 629 -28.10 -22.69 67.02
N VAL A 630 -28.54 -21.81 66.13
CA VAL A 630 -27.85 -20.51 65.91
C VAL A 630 -28.42 -19.39 66.78
N ASN A 631 -27.71 -19.02 67.85
CA ASN A 631 -28.00 -17.82 68.66
C ASN A 631 -27.46 -16.54 67.97
N LEU A 632 -28.37 -15.64 67.57
CA LEU A 632 -28.03 -14.35 66.95
C LEU A 632 -27.67 -13.29 68.00
N TRP A 633 -26.58 -12.55 67.77
CA TRP A 633 -26.22 -11.35 68.52
C TRP A 633 -26.29 -10.14 67.59
N ILE A 634 -27.18 -9.19 67.87
CA ILE A 634 -27.33 -7.93 67.12
C ILE A 634 -26.67 -6.82 67.93
N LYS A 635 -25.89 -5.97 67.27
CA LYS A 635 -25.25 -4.79 67.86
C LYS A 635 -25.68 -3.57 67.07
N GLU A 636 -26.60 -2.78 67.62
CA GLU A 636 -26.85 -1.42 67.13
C GLU A 636 -25.94 -0.44 67.87
N ASN A 637 -25.24 0.38 67.09
CA ASN A 637 -24.55 1.63 67.44
C ASN A 637 -24.30 1.88 68.92
N GLY A 638 -23.14 1.42 69.41
CA GLY A 638 -22.55 1.87 70.68
C GLY A 638 -23.40 1.58 71.92
N THR A 639 -22.97 0.59 72.71
CA THR A 639 -23.48 0.29 74.06
C THR A 639 -24.90 -0.29 74.18
N ALA A 640 -25.07 -1.59 73.90
CA ALA A 640 -25.64 -2.61 74.80
C ALA A 640 -25.68 -3.97 74.09
N LYS A 641 -25.43 -5.06 74.82
CA LYS A 641 -25.55 -6.45 74.35
C LYS A 641 -26.89 -6.99 74.85
N TYR A 642 -27.84 -7.31 73.98
CA TYR A 642 -29.02 -8.10 74.35
C TYR A 642 -28.97 -9.50 73.74
N ARG A 643 -29.19 -10.51 74.59
CA ARG A 643 -29.37 -11.92 74.23
C ARG A 643 -30.85 -12.11 73.93
N VAL A 644 -31.23 -12.32 72.67
CA VAL A 644 -32.60 -12.69 72.32
C VAL A 644 -32.63 -14.20 72.03
N PRO A 645 -33.34 -15.02 72.84
CA PRO A 645 -33.63 -16.39 72.45
C PRO A 645 -34.72 -16.36 71.38
N VAL A 646 -34.39 -16.80 70.16
CA VAL A 646 -35.36 -16.84 69.06
C VAL A 646 -36.25 -18.07 69.24
N THR A 647 -37.43 -17.89 69.85
CA THR A 647 -38.51 -18.89 69.80
C THR A 647 -39.28 -18.76 68.48
N ASN A 648 -38.94 -19.65 67.55
CA ASN A 648 -39.70 -20.30 66.47
C ASN A 648 -40.80 -19.61 65.62
N HIS A 649 -41.31 -18.41 65.89
CA HIS A 649 -42.49 -17.90 65.15
C HIS A 649 -42.20 -16.82 64.09
N LYS A 650 -41.14 -16.00 64.25
CA LYS A 650 -40.85 -14.89 63.32
C LYS A 650 -39.96 -15.27 62.12
N LEU A 651 -39.14 -16.31 62.25
CA LEU A 651 -38.27 -16.78 61.15
C LEU A 651 -39.07 -17.55 60.08
N MET A 652 -40.08 -18.33 60.51
CA MET A 652 -40.98 -19.05 59.62
C MET A 652 -41.94 -18.12 58.86
N GLU A 653 -42.27 -16.95 59.42
CA GLU A 653 -43.08 -15.92 58.75
C GLU A 653 -42.26 -15.21 57.66
N PHE A 654 -40.99 -14.92 57.93
CA PHE A 654 -40.06 -14.32 56.95
C PHE A 654 -39.71 -15.27 55.79
N VAL A 655 -39.58 -16.57 56.07
CA VAL A 655 -39.34 -17.59 55.04
C VAL A 655 -40.61 -17.86 54.22
N LYS A 656 -41.80 -17.84 54.83
CA LYS A 656 -43.07 -17.91 54.10
C LYS A 656 -43.28 -16.71 53.17
N ASP A 657 -42.93 -15.51 53.59
CA ASP A 657 -43.03 -14.30 52.74
C ASP A 657 -42.10 -14.33 51.53
N ILE A 658 -40.90 -14.92 51.65
CA ILE A 658 -39.97 -15.08 50.52
C ILE A 658 -40.46 -16.15 49.52
N THR A 659 -41.09 -17.22 50.02
CA THR A 659 -41.62 -18.30 49.15
C THR A 659 -43.00 -18.03 48.54
N SER A 660 -43.78 -17.08 49.07
CA SER A 660 -45.17 -16.83 48.64
C SER A 660 -45.38 -15.60 47.74
N HIS A 661 -44.31 -14.83 47.44
CA HIS A 661 -44.39 -13.67 46.57
C HIS A 661 -43.46 -13.76 45.33
N PRO A 662 -44.01 -14.13 44.14
CA PRO A 662 -43.30 -14.15 42.87
C PRO A 662 -42.59 -12.85 42.46
N PRO A 663 -43.00 -11.62 42.85
CA PRO A 663 -42.30 -10.42 42.39
C PRO A 663 -40.93 -10.19 43.03
N VAL A 664 -40.60 -10.78 44.19
CA VAL A 664 -39.31 -10.57 44.88
C VAL A 664 -38.20 -11.45 44.26
N LEU A 665 -38.51 -12.69 43.90
CA LEU A 665 -37.64 -13.53 43.06
C LEU A 665 -37.43 -12.89 41.68
N LYS A 666 -38.47 -12.25 41.12
CA LYS A 666 -38.37 -11.42 39.91
C LYS A 666 -37.49 -10.18 40.11
N LEU A 667 -37.39 -9.63 41.33
CA LEU A 667 -36.59 -8.45 41.66
C LEU A 667 -35.12 -8.81 41.87
N LEU A 668 -34.83 -9.96 42.49
CA LEU A 668 -33.49 -10.54 42.62
C LEU A 668 -32.94 -11.00 41.26
N CYS A 669 -33.77 -11.66 40.44
CA CYS A 669 -33.42 -11.94 39.04
C CYS A 669 -33.28 -10.65 38.21
N ARG A 670 -34.11 -9.61 38.42
CA ARG A 670 -33.96 -8.30 37.75
C ARG A 670 -32.73 -7.53 38.20
N GLN A 671 -32.26 -7.68 39.45
CA GLN A 671 -31.02 -7.06 39.91
C GLN A 671 -29.79 -7.79 39.35
N ALA A 672 -29.81 -9.13 39.30
CA ALA A 672 -28.78 -9.91 38.61
C ALA A 672 -28.72 -9.60 37.09
N VAL A 673 -29.88 -9.39 36.45
CA VAL A 673 -29.97 -8.97 35.04
C VAL A 673 -29.59 -7.49 34.83
N ARG A 674 -29.85 -6.59 35.79
CA ARG A 674 -29.44 -5.17 35.70
C ARG A 674 -27.92 -4.98 35.76
N VAL A 675 -27.19 -5.87 36.44
CA VAL A 675 -25.71 -5.84 36.43
C VAL A 675 -25.15 -6.29 35.07
N HIS A 676 -25.91 -7.08 34.30
CA HIS A 676 -25.49 -7.55 32.97
C HIS A 676 -25.86 -6.61 31.81
N ILE A 677 -26.92 -5.78 31.95
CA ILE A 677 -27.41 -4.91 30.86
C ILE A 677 -26.76 -3.50 30.85
N ALA A 678 -26.05 -3.10 31.90
CA ALA A 678 -25.40 -1.78 31.95
C ALA A 678 -24.18 -1.60 31.02
N SER A 679 -23.83 -2.60 30.18
CA SER A 679 -22.64 -2.55 29.30
C SER A 679 -22.91 -2.35 27.80
N LYS A 680 -24.17 -2.35 27.32
CA LYS A 680 -24.47 -2.06 25.91
C LYS A 680 -25.74 -1.24 25.78
N GLY A 681 -25.60 0.02 25.36
CA GLY A 681 -26.72 0.89 25.05
C GLY A 681 -27.51 0.37 23.87
N CYS A 682 -28.69 -0.19 24.14
CA CYS A 682 -29.74 -0.38 23.15
C CYS A 682 -31.10 -0.40 23.87
N SER A 683 -31.95 0.56 23.52
CA SER A 683 -33.32 0.68 24.00
C SER A 683 -34.25 -0.18 23.14
N THR A 684 -34.52 -1.41 23.55
CA THR A 684 -35.64 -2.22 23.02
C THR A 684 -36.33 -3.01 24.13
N SER A 685 -37.65 -3.20 23.97
CA SER A 685 -38.58 -3.68 24.99
C SER A 685 -38.36 -5.14 25.41
N LEU A 686 -38.46 -5.37 26.72
CA LEU A 686 -38.20 -6.62 27.47
C LEU A 686 -39.08 -7.84 27.12
N SER A 687 -39.96 -7.76 26.13
CA SER A 687 -40.96 -8.81 25.84
C SER A 687 -40.60 -9.77 24.71
N GLN A 688 -39.41 -9.69 24.12
CA GLN A 688 -39.01 -10.51 22.97
C GLN A 688 -37.65 -11.24 23.08
N LEU A 689 -37.02 -11.31 24.26
CA LEU A 689 -35.77 -12.07 24.43
C LEU A 689 -36.06 -13.53 24.84
N PRO A 690 -35.52 -14.55 24.14
CA PRO A 690 -35.69 -15.94 24.51
C PRO A 690 -34.87 -16.26 25.77
N VAL A 691 -35.48 -16.94 26.73
CA VAL A 691 -34.79 -17.50 27.91
C VAL A 691 -33.71 -18.48 27.41
N PRO A 692 -32.44 -18.39 27.85
CA PRO A 692 -31.41 -19.31 27.41
C PRO A 692 -31.78 -20.74 27.80
N LYS A 693 -31.77 -21.65 26.80
CA LYS A 693 -32.01 -23.10 26.94
C LYS A 693 -31.18 -23.79 28.05
N VAL A 694 -30.15 -23.11 28.58
CA VAL A 694 -29.25 -23.59 29.63
C VAL A 694 -29.99 -23.84 30.96
N ILE A 695 -31.01 -23.06 31.32
CA ILE A 695 -31.71 -23.26 32.59
C ILE A 695 -32.68 -24.47 32.53
N GLN A 696 -33.20 -24.81 31.35
CA GLN A 696 -34.08 -25.95 31.16
C GLN A 696 -33.37 -27.31 31.22
N GLN A 697 -32.04 -27.37 31.06
CA GLN A 697 -31.27 -28.62 31.10
C GLN A 697 -30.80 -29.03 32.50
N TYR A 698 -30.91 -28.15 33.52
CA TYR A 698 -30.41 -28.42 34.88
C TYR A 698 -31.52 -28.66 35.92
N LEU A 699 -32.78 -28.68 35.51
CA LEU A 699 -33.91 -28.99 36.36
C LEU A 699 -34.60 -30.22 35.76
N ASP A 700 -34.24 -31.40 36.25
CA ASP A 700 -35.08 -32.59 36.08
C ASP A 700 -36.43 -32.30 36.76
N LEU A 701 -37.43 -31.98 35.94
CA LEU A 701 -38.79 -31.64 36.36
C LEU A 701 -39.55 -32.81 37.01
N ALA A 702 -38.94 -34.00 37.10
CA ALA A 702 -39.53 -35.18 37.74
C ALA A 702 -39.57 -35.07 39.28
N ASP A 703 -38.66 -34.30 39.89
CA ASP A 703 -38.61 -34.15 41.36
C ASP A 703 -39.59 -33.09 41.91
N LEU A 704 -40.36 -32.43 41.04
CA LEU A 704 -41.31 -31.37 41.41
C LEU A 704 -42.80 -31.75 41.28
N GLU A 705 -43.12 -32.96 40.82
CA GLU A 705 -44.53 -33.40 40.70
C GLU A 705 -45.34 -33.46 42.01
N PRO A 706 -44.77 -33.65 43.22
CA PRO A 706 -45.57 -33.57 44.45
C PRO A 706 -45.96 -32.15 44.86
N PHE A 707 -45.39 -31.11 44.24
CA PHE A 707 -45.56 -29.70 44.65
C PHE A 707 -46.38 -28.85 43.67
N LEU A 708 -46.97 -29.47 42.63
CA LEU A 708 -47.75 -28.80 41.58
C LEU A 708 -49.27 -29.01 41.67
N SER A 709 -49.82 -29.55 42.78
CA SER A 709 -51.26 -29.60 43.05
C SER A 709 -51.73 -28.58 44.06
#